data_AF-A0AAP7ZJ07-F1
#
_entry.id   AF-A0AAP7ZJ07-F1
#
_cell.length_a   1.000
_cell.length_b   1.000
_cell.length_c   1.000
_cell.angle_alpha   90.00
_cell.angle_beta   90.00
_cell.angle_gamma   90.00
#
_symmetry.space_group_name_H-M   'P 1'
#
loop_
_entity.id
_entity.type
_entity.pdbx_description
1 polymer ?
#
loop_
_entity_poly.entity_id
_entity_poly.type
_entity_poly.pdbx_seq_one_letter_code
_entity_poly.pdbx_strand_id
1 'polypeptide(L)'
;MGQAMSYPAFCTRLIDLEEGAGGTLASAQAWLDVLHRQDVVPQLRQGGLSAWLEETRLICRSTGAHSLLEPSAAESLRILARYAPIGLLAGCVLQNFAQPANGHLPLAAHAHAAHARLVGSGQYSGNLAVLFRQCLEQAGLFLPPVGSARYQDHRQVPEHAWCLPAYRLSLASFPEQYQAEILGAAWFECLLGVPALVGAAQAVLAPASDVVKRLEQQYTSAQASLEAALKVACEGEDAQAVLVRVHAGFAVSHNLFFDWLHHCRQDLEAGRRHPARAMVQLVRDKGRFAAGYHGKLKLAKQPFDELIVQDPERFVEALGQSRWVSPGRPDDSLLVTRLLAFGGPMFRVFSEQEEAVICDWIRGLDQPATAEAIDGDGTHVAAPLSLASPPAPPEQRLPVREMYYRLLNPEQHPQIRQTAAAFCSNWLARSARGMFKGSNALPFDTYSHRALRAWFEARAAAQVRSYSADADPTDKSRDDVIDEALQLCPMILIDGAWLQRWTNAGLVDSPIGALLYKILSDEIGNGDTALNHPNIYRALMAQMGVGLPDFRSREFASFARFTDAAFEVPVFWLSVSLFPHRYLPETLGLNLAMELSGVGGAYRTARDELRQHGFSTLFVDLHNTIDNVSTGHSAMALDAIELRMDQVLRSGNPQQVRGEWHRIWTGFRALAAPPRGWREWLRPARYAH
;
A
#
# COMPACT_ATOMS: atom_id res chain seq x y z
N MET A 1 -25.56 16.88 5.76
CA MET A 1 -25.40 15.54 6.36
C MET A 1 -24.70 14.67 5.34
N GLY A 2 -23.47 14.24 5.61
CA GLY A 2 -22.72 13.37 4.71
C GLY A 2 -23.30 11.96 4.66
N GLN A 3 -23.07 11.25 3.57
CA GLN A 3 -23.47 9.86 3.42
C GLN A 3 -22.60 8.99 4.35
N ALA A 4 -23.22 8.13 5.16
CA ALA A 4 -22.50 7.21 6.04
C ALA A 4 -21.63 6.26 5.21
N MET A 5 -20.39 6.04 5.64
CA MET A 5 -19.41 5.20 4.96
C MET A 5 -18.93 4.10 5.91
N SER A 6 -18.83 2.87 5.41
CA SER A 6 -18.24 1.75 6.15
C SER A 6 -16.71 1.85 6.20
N TYR A 7 -16.08 1.30 7.24
CA TYR A 7 -14.62 1.28 7.33
C TYR A 7 -13.93 0.52 6.19
N PRO A 8 -14.43 -0.65 5.71
CA PRO A 8 -13.86 -1.32 4.53
C PRO A 8 -13.89 -0.44 3.27
N ALA A 9 -15.00 0.26 3.03
CA ALA A 9 -15.14 1.16 1.89
C ALA A 9 -14.19 2.36 2.02
N PHE A 10 -14.03 2.88 3.24
CA PHE A 10 -13.10 3.97 3.53
C PHE A 10 -11.65 3.57 3.29
N CYS A 11 -11.20 2.42 3.83
CA CYS A 11 -9.87 1.86 3.57
C CYS A 11 -9.63 1.65 2.07
N THR A 12 -10.61 1.13 1.34
CA THR A 12 -10.49 0.94 -0.10
C THR A 12 -10.21 2.26 -0.83
N ARG A 13 -10.92 3.33 -0.48
CA ARG A 13 -10.70 4.65 -1.07
C ARG A 13 -9.37 5.28 -0.69
N LEU A 14 -8.82 4.94 0.49
CA LEU A 14 -7.49 5.39 0.90
C LEU A 14 -6.37 4.63 0.18
N ILE A 15 -6.57 3.33 -0.08
CA ILE A 15 -5.67 2.49 -0.88
C ILE A 15 -5.64 3.00 -2.33
N ASP A 16 -6.81 3.20 -2.93
CA ASP A 16 -6.96 3.72 -4.30
C ASP A 16 -7.42 5.18 -4.30
N LEU A 17 -6.50 6.07 -3.91
CA LEU A 17 -6.79 7.49 -3.72
C LEU A 17 -6.84 8.29 -5.04
N GLU A 18 -7.40 7.76 -6.13
CA GLU A 18 -7.48 8.47 -7.41
C GLU A 18 -8.78 9.29 -7.56
N GLU A 19 -9.94 8.62 -7.53
CA GLU A 19 -11.24 9.26 -7.68
C GLU A 19 -11.84 9.69 -6.33
N GLY A 20 -12.42 10.89 -6.28
CA GLY A 20 -13.02 11.41 -5.04
C GLY A 20 -12.02 11.72 -3.92
N ALA A 21 -10.71 11.72 -4.23
CA ALA A 21 -9.61 11.88 -3.28
C ALA A 21 -9.80 13.02 -2.27
N GLY A 22 -10.28 14.19 -2.71
CA GLY A 22 -10.49 15.35 -1.83
C GLY A 22 -11.50 15.09 -0.71
N GLY A 23 -12.60 14.38 -1.00
CA GLY A 23 -13.58 14.00 0.03
C GLY A 23 -13.05 12.92 0.96
N THR A 24 -12.34 11.92 0.42
CA THR A 24 -11.69 10.85 1.21
C THR A 24 -10.65 11.41 2.17
N LEU A 25 -9.77 12.31 1.71
CA LEU A 25 -8.76 12.97 2.54
C LEU A 25 -9.40 13.83 3.63
N ALA A 26 -10.43 14.61 3.31
CA ALA A 26 -11.14 15.40 4.31
C ALA A 26 -11.81 14.51 5.38
N SER A 27 -12.35 13.35 5.01
CA SER A 27 -12.85 12.35 5.96
C SER A 27 -11.74 11.74 6.83
N ALA A 28 -10.57 11.46 6.25
CA ALA A 28 -9.40 10.98 6.99
C ALA A 28 -8.93 12.01 8.03
N GLN A 29 -8.80 13.27 7.64
CA GLN A 29 -8.44 14.36 8.55
C GLN A 29 -9.44 14.46 9.72
N ALA A 30 -10.73 14.55 9.42
CA ALA A 30 -11.77 14.68 10.43
C ALA A 30 -11.79 13.49 11.42
N TRP A 31 -11.42 12.31 10.96
CA TRP A 31 -11.36 11.13 11.81
C TRP A 31 -10.09 11.07 12.67
N LEU A 32 -8.94 11.48 12.15
CA LEU A 32 -7.73 11.68 12.97
C LEU A 32 -7.98 12.70 14.09
N ASP A 33 -8.65 13.82 13.77
CA ASP A 33 -9.03 14.84 14.75
C ASP A 33 -9.93 14.31 15.88
N VAL A 34 -10.69 13.23 15.65
CA VAL A 34 -11.49 12.55 16.68
C VAL A 34 -10.63 11.62 17.53
N LEU A 35 -9.74 10.84 16.90
CA LEU A 35 -8.93 9.84 17.59
C LEU A 35 -7.78 10.43 18.41
N HIS A 36 -7.28 11.62 18.04
CA HIS A 36 -6.18 12.30 18.73
C HIS A 36 -6.62 13.34 19.75
N ARG A 37 -7.91 13.39 20.12
CA ARG A 37 -8.36 14.29 21.18
C ARG A 37 -7.72 13.92 22.53
N GLN A 38 -7.44 14.93 23.34
CA GLN A 38 -6.72 14.78 24.61
C GLN A 38 -7.46 13.92 25.64
N ASP A 39 -8.79 13.81 25.54
CA ASP A 39 -9.62 12.92 26.36
C ASP A 39 -9.56 11.45 25.92
N VAL A 40 -9.08 11.18 24.72
CA VAL A 40 -8.97 9.83 24.12
C VAL A 40 -7.56 9.24 24.30
N VAL A 41 -6.53 10.08 24.32
CA VAL A 41 -5.13 9.65 24.41
C VAL A 41 -4.64 9.63 25.87
N PRO A 42 -4.20 8.48 26.41
CA PRO A 42 -3.57 8.40 27.72
C PRO A 42 -2.41 9.39 27.85
N GLN A 43 -2.25 9.98 29.04
CA GLN A 43 -1.15 10.90 29.29
C GLN A 43 0.20 10.15 29.30
N LEU A 44 1.17 10.74 28.61
CA LEU A 44 2.56 10.30 28.66
C LEU A 44 3.07 10.38 30.11
N ARG A 45 3.57 9.26 30.63
CA ARG A 45 4.25 9.25 31.93
C ARG A 45 5.53 10.08 31.87
N GLN A 46 5.91 10.70 32.98
CA GLN A 46 7.13 11.50 33.03
C GLN A 46 8.36 10.63 32.70
N GLY A 47 9.18 11.09 31.75
CA GLY A 47 10.35 10.40 31.26
C GLY A 47 10.73 10.86 29.85
N GLY A 48 12.01 10.74 29.48
CA GLY A 48 12.47 10.99 28.11
C GLY A 48 12.24 9.77 27.20
N LEU A 49 12.67 9.89 25.93
CA LEU A 49 12.50 8.84 24.91
C LEU A 49 12.97 7.45 25.38
N SER A 50 14.12 7.35 26.06
CA SER A 50 14.64 6.05 26.52
C SER A 50 13.69 5.34 27.49
N ALA A 51 13.12 6.05 28.46
CA ALA A 51 12.16 5.49 29.39
C ALA A 51 10.87 5.05 28.67
N TRP A 52 10.43 5.86 27.71
CA TRP A 52 9.26 5.54 26.87
C TRP A 52 9.48 4.28 26.01
N LEU A 53 10.66 4.12 25.41
CA LEU A 53 11.02 2.92 24.63
C LEU A 53 11.03 1.65 25.51
N GLU A 54 11.53 1.75 26.73
CA GLU A 54 11.50 0.63 27.68
C GLU A 54 10.07 0.28 28.13
N GLU A 55 9.28 1.30 28.48
CA GLU A 55 7.89 1.12 28.89
C GLU A 55 7.04 0.49 27.77
N THR A 56 7.11 1.01 26.56
CA THR A 56 6.34 0.48 25.42
C THR A 56 6.71 -0.96 25.08
N ARG A 57 7.99 -1.33 25.18
CA ARG A 57 8.43 -2.74 25.06
C ARG A 57 7.83 -3.63 26.13
N LEU A 58 7.69 -3.16 27.37
CA LEU A 58 7.06 -3.92 28.45
C LEU A 58 5.55 -4.09 28.21
N ILE A 59 4.86 -3.03 27.77
CA ILE A 59 3.43 -3.05 27.42
C ILE A 59 3.14 -4.07 26.32
N CYS A 60 3.91 -4.07 25.22
CA CYS A 60 3.68 -5.03 24.14
C CYS A 60 4.04 -6.48 24.55
N ARG A 61 5.07 -6.68 25.39
CA ARG A 61 5.39 -8.01 25.93
C ARG A 61 4.29 -8.58 26.83
N SER A 62 3.71 -7.77 27.71
CA SER A 62 2.60 -8.21 28.57
C SER A 62 1.34 -8.49 27.77
N THR A 63 1.09 -7.71 26.72
CA THR A 63 0.01 -7.95 25.75
C THR A 63 0.13 -9.34 25.09
N GLY A 64 1.35 -9.74 24.71
CA GLY A 64 1.62 -11.06 24.13
C GLY A 64 1.45 -12.23 25.09
N ALA A 65 1.59 -12.02 26.41
CA ALA A 65 1.48 -13.07 27.41
C ALA A 65 0.01 -13.46 27.75
N HIS A 66 -0.95 -12.58 27.49
CA HIS A 66 -2.36 -12.86 27.70
C HIS A 66 -2.97 -13.55 26.48
N SER A 67 -2.80 -14.86 26.29
CA SER A 67 -3.72 -15.69 25.49
C SER A 67 -3.45 -17.19 25.67
N LEU A 68 -4.07 -17.80 26.68
CA LEU A 68 -4.15 -19.27 26.88
C LEU A 68 -5.30 -19.91 26.08
N LEU A 69 -5.82 -19.20 25.08
CA LEU A 69 -6.90 -19.69 24.24
C LEU A 69 -6.32 -20.61 23.18
N GLU A 70 -6.58 -21.91 23.31
CA GLU A 70 -6.40 -22.90 22.25
C GLU A 70 -7.64 -22.84 21.34
N PRO A 71 -7.55 -22.29 20.12
CA PRO A 71 -8.69 -22.21 19.20
C PRO A 71 -8.92 -23.54 18.49
N SER A 72 -10.18 -23.89 18.22
CA SER A 72 -10.51 -24.95 17.27
C SER A 72 -10.12 -24.56 15.84
N ALA A 73 -10.14 -25.48 14.88
CA ALA A 73 -9.91 -25.15 13.47
C ALA A 73 -10.90 -24.10 12.93
N ALA A 74 -12.19 -24.21 13.27
CA ALA A 74 -13.22 -23.25 12.85
C ALA A 74 -13.05 -21.88 13.52
N GLU A 75 -12.61 -21.84 14.78
CA GLU A 75 -12.25 -20.60 15.46
C GLU A 75 -11.00 -19.97 14.86
N SER A 76 -10.01 -20.78 14.51
CA SER A 76 -8.76 -20.34 13.90
C SER A 76 -9.01 -19.63 12.56
N LEU A 77 -9.87 -20.19 11.71
CA LEU A 77 -10.26 -19.55 10.44
C LEU A 77 -10.93 -18.20 10.68
N ARG A 78 -11.82 -18.11 11.68
CA ARG A 78 -12.50 -16.86 12.06
C ARG A 78 -11.52 -15.81 12.60
N ILE A 79 -10.57 -16.21 13.44
CA ILE A 79 -9.50 -15.33 13.96
C ILE A 79 -8.69 -14.76 12.81
N LEU A 80 -8.21 -15.62 11.89
CA LEU A 80 -7.40 -15.21 10.75
C LEU A 80 -8.18 -14.28 9.81
N ALA A 81 -9.44 -14.59 9.51
CA ALA A 81 -10.29 -13.73 8.69
C ALA A 81 -10.48 -12.33 9.32
N ARG A 82 -10.70 -12.27 10.64
CA ARG A 82 -10.86 -11.01 11.38
C ARG A 82 -9.57 -10.21 11.51
N TYR A 83 -8.41 -10.86 11.57
CA TYR A 83 -7.12 -10.18 11.59
C TYR A 83 -6.66 -9.76 10.19
N ALA A 84 -7.25 -10.33 9.14
CA ALA A 84 -6.75 -10.16 7.79
C ALA A 84 -6.62 -8.71 7.29
N PRO A 85 -7.54 -7.77 7.58
CA PRO A 85 -7.32 -6.36 7.24
C PRO A 85 -6.06 -5.76 7.87
N ILE A 86 -5.71 -6.15 9.10
CA ILE A 86 -4.51 -5.67 9.81
C ILE A 86 -3.26 -6.30 9.19
N GLY A 87 -3.25 -7.62 9.00
CA GLY A 87 -2.08 -8.33 8.48
C GLY A 87 -1.79 -8.05 6.99
N LEU A 88 -2.82 -7.89 6.16
CA LEU A 88 -2.69 -7.58 4.72
C LEU A 88 -2.34 -6.10 4.47
N LEU A 89 -2.41 -5.24 5.48
CA LEU A 89 -2.01 -3.83 5.42
C LEU A 89 -0.79 -3.55 6.32
N ALA A 90 -0.04 -4.59 6.68
CA ALA A 90 1.16 -4.45 7.49
C ALA A 90 2.18 -3.49 6.85
N GLY A 91 2.71 -2.55 7.64
CA GLY A 91 3.68 -1.55 7.17
C GLY A 91 3.08 -0.34 6.45
N CYS A 92 1.77 -0.33 6.15
CA CYS A 92 1.14 0.79 5.42
C CYS A 92 1.23 2.13 6.17
N VAL A 93 1.43 2.14 7.49
CA VAL A 93 1.51 3.38 8.27
C VAL A 93 2.75 4.22 7.91
N LEU A 94 3.83 3.59 7.44
CA LEU A 94 5.05 4.27 6.99
C LEU A 94 5.03 4.58 5.49
N GLN A 95 4.01 4.15 4.74
CA GLN A 95 3.93 4.47 3.31
C GLN A 95 3.87 5.99 3.12
N ASN A 96 4.54 6.52 2.09
CA ASN A 96 4.71 7.95 1.86
C ASN A 96 5.40 8.74 2.99
N PHE A 97 5.99 8.13 4.02
CA PHE A 97 6.72 8.92 5.04
C PHE A 97 7.94 9.61 4.45
N ALA A 98 8.73 8.86 3.67
CA ALA A 98 9.75 9.41 2.80
C ALA A 98 9.12 9.81 1.47
N GLN A 99 9.22 11.09 1.14
CA GLN A 99 8.68 11.72 -0.05
C GLN A 99 9.79 12.51 -0.75
N PRO A 100 9.60 12.91 -2.03
CA PRO A 100 10.55 13.77 -2.72
C PRO A 100 10.94 15.02 -1.92
N ALA A 101 10.00 15.59 -1.17
CA ALA A 101 10.24 16.77 -0.33
C ALA A 101 11.22 16.51 0.84
N ASN A 102 11.23 15.33 1.46
CA ASN A 102 11.95 15.11 2.72
C ASN A 102 12.93 13.92 2.71
N GLY A 103 12.97 13.10 1.65
CA GLY A 103 13.74 11.85 1.61
C GLY A 103 15.25 12.02 1.80
N HIS A 104 15.75 13.24 1.59
CA HIS A 104 17.13 13.64 1.81
C HIS A 104 17.49 13.87 3.30
N LEU A 105 16.50 13.91 4.20
CA LEU A 105 16.68 14.18 5.63
C LEU A 105 16.91 12.88 6.43
N PRO A 106 17.74 12.89 7.50
CA PRO A 106 18.03 11.70 8.30
C PRO A 106 16.79 10.99 8.86
N LEU A 107 15.78 11.75 9.30
CA LEU A 107 14.54 11.19 9.82
C LEU A 107 13.80 10.35 8.78
N ALA A 108 13.63 10.90 7.58
CA ALA A 108 12.97 10.21 6.47
C ALA A 108 13.78 8.98 6.02
N ALA A 109 15.11 9.08 6.00
CA ALA A 109 15.99 7.96 5.65
C ALA A 109 15.85 6.79 6.64
N HIS A 110 15.87 7.04 7.96
CA HIS A 110 15.69 5.98 8.95
C HIS A 110 14.29 5.37 8.92
N ALA A 111 13.25 6.18 8.74
CA ALA A 111 11.88 5.69 8.59
C ALA A 111 11.70 4.87 7.30
N HIS A 112 12.32 5.28 6.19
CA HIS A 112 12.36 4.51 4.95
C HIS A 112 13.10 3.19 5.12
N ALA A 113 14.22 3.17 5.84
CA ALA A 113 14.92 1.93 6.16
C ALA A 113 14.02 0.94 6.93
N ALA A 114 13.24 1.44 7.90
CA ALA A 114 12.26 0.62 8.60
C ALA A 114 11.16 0.12 7.66
N HIS A 115 10.56 1.00 6.85
CA HIS A 115 9.55 0.63 5.86
C HIS A 115 10.07 -0.41 4.86
N ALA A 116 11.30 -0.24 4.36
CA ALA A 116 11.96 -1.18 3.46
C ALA A 116 12.03 -2.58 4.06
N ARG A 117 12.32 -2.71 5.35
CA ARG A 117 12.21 -4.02 6.01
C ARG A 117 10.77 -4.54 5.96
N LEU A 118 9.78 -3.75 6.35
CA LEU A 118 8.38 -4.21 6.38
C LEU A 118 7.84 -4.64 4.99
N VAL A 119 8.29 -4.00 3.91
CA VAL A 119 7.82 -4.30 2.54
C VAL A 119 8.77 -5.17 1.72
N GLY A 120 9.78 -5.77 2.36
CA GLY A 120 10.66 -6.76 1.73
C GLY A 120 11.82 -6.19 0.92
N SER A 121 12.11 -4.90 1.03
CA SER A 121 13.26 -4.22 0.38
C SER A 121 13.34 -4.46 -1.13
N GLY A 122 12.18 -4.47 -1.79
CA GLY A 122 12.06 -4.75 -3.22
C GLY A 122 11.98 -6.24 -3.59
N GLN A 123 11.94 -7.14 -2.60
CA GLN A 123 11.67 -8.56 -2.78
C GLN A 123 10.20 -8.84 -2.47
N TYR A 124 9.41 -9.16 -3.50
CA TYR A 124 7.99 -9.46 -3.37
C TYR A 124 7.68 -10.51 -2.28
N SER A 125 8.45 -11.60 -2.23
CA SER A 125 8.27 -12.68 -1.25
C SER A 125 8.65 -12.31 0.19
N GLY A 126 9.36 -11.19 0.39
CA GLY A 126 9.76 -10.69 1.71
C GLY A 126 8.81 -9.63 2.29
N ASN A 127 7.80 -9.20 1.51
CA ASN A 127 6.83 -8.21 1.96
C ASN A 127 5.88 -8.81 3.01
N LEU A 128 5.65 -8.11 4.13
CA LEU A 128 4.77 -8.58 5.20
C LEU A 128 3.35 -8.87 4.75
N ALA A 129 2.74 -8.04 3.90
CA ALA A 129 1.39 -8.28 3.38
C ALA A 129 1.34 -9.54 2.50
N VAL A 130 2.41 -9.81 1.74
CA VAL A 130 2.54 -11.02 0.90
C VAL A 130 2.75 -12.26 1.77
N LEU A 131 3.62 -12.18 2.78
CA LEU A 131 3.83 -13.26 3.76
C LEU A 131 2.54 -13.55 4.53
N PHE A 132 1.80 -12.52 4.92
CA PHE A 132 0.53 -12.69 5.61
C PHE A 132 -0.54 -13.29 4.69
N ARG A 133 -0.57 -12.94 3.40
CA ARG A 133 -1.42 -13.64 2.42
C ARG A 133 -1.06 -15.12 2.33
N GLN A 134 0.23 -15.48 2.29
CA GLN A 134 0.67 -16.89 2.33
C GLN A 134 0.20 -17.59 3.62
N CYS A 135 0.23 -16.90 4.76
CA CYS A 135 -0.29 -17.40 6.03
C CYS A 135 -1.77 -17.76 5.93
N LEU A 136 -2.60 -16.88 5.36
CA LEU A 136 -4.03 -17.15 5.14
C LEU A 136 -4.25 -18.33 4.18
N GLU A 137 -3.54 -18.37 3.06
CA GLU A 137 -3.71 -19.40 2.03
C GLU A 137 -3.28 -20.78 2.54
N GLN A 138 -2.19 -20.88 3.30
CA GLN A 138 -1.77 -22.13 3.95
C GLN A 138 -2.76 -22.61 5.02
N ALA A 139 -3.48 -21.68 5.64
CA ALA A 139 -4.57 -21.98 6.57
C ALA A 139 -5.89 -22.33 5.85
N GLY A 140 -5.92 -22.36 4.51
CA GLY A 140 -7.10 -22.65 3.71
C GLY A 140 -8.07 -21.48 3.55
N LEU A 141 -7.64 -20.25 3.86
CA LEU A 141 -8.45 -19.04 3.75
C LEU A 141 -8.03 -18.20 2.53
N PHE A 142 -8.90 -18.14 1.52
CA PHE A 142 -8.67 -17.37 0.29
C PHE A 142 -9.51 -16.10 0.28
N LEU A 143 -8.91 -14.99 0.71
CA LEU A 143 -9.57 -13.69 0.70
C LEU A 143 -9.27 -12.90 -0.58
N PRO A 144 -10.22 -12.04 -1.04
CA PRO A 144 -9.97 -11.13 -2.14
C PRO A 144 -8.74 -10.20 -1.90
N PRO A 145 -8.27 -9.47 -2.92
CA PRO A 145 -7.31 -8.39 -2.72
C PRO A 145 -7.87 -7.33 -1.76
N VAL A 146 -7.03 -6.88 -0.82
CA VAL A 146 -7.35 -5.77 0.07
C VAL A 146 -7.53 -4.50 -0.78
N GLY A 147 -8.63 -3.78 -0.59
CA GLY A 147 -9.03 -2.67 -1.48
C GLY A 147 -9.91 -3.06 -2.67
N SER A 148 -10.27 -4.34 -2.84
CA SER A 148 -11.27 -4.72 -3.85
C SER A 148 -12.71 -4.57 -3.32
N ALA A 149 -13.66 -4.22 -4.21
CA ALA A 149 -15.09 -4.17 -3.86
C ALA A 149 -15.60 -5.52 -3.29
N ARG A 150 -15.03 -6.64 -3.76
CA ARG A 150 -15.37 -7.99 -3.24
C ARG A 150 -14.95 -8.18 -1.79
N TYR A 151 -13.90 -7.50 -1.32
CA TYR A 151 -13.51 -7.56 0.07
C TYR A 151 -14.45 -6.72 0.94
N GLN A 152 -14.91 -5.56 0.45
CA GLN A 152 -15.79 -4.67 1.21
C GLN A 152 -17.04 -5.38 1.74
N ASP A 153 -17.63 -6.26 0.93
CA ASP A 153 -18.83 -7.02 1.28
C ASP A 153 -18.55 -8.39 1.94
N HIS A 154 -17.31 -8.65 2.35
CA HIS A 154 -16.90 -9.95 2.86
C HIS A 154 -17.42 -10.21 4.27
N ARG A 155 -18.50 -11.00 4.37
CA ARG A 155 -19.26 -11.26 5.61
C ARG A 155 -18.45 -11.78 6.81
N GLN A 156 -17.34 -12.48 6.57
CA GLN A 156 -16.52 -13.01 7.66
C GLN A 156 -15.62 -11.95 8.33
N VAL A 157 -15.51 -10.75 7.75
CA VAL A 157 -14.68 -9.67 8.27
C VAL A 157 -15.58 -8.56 8.80
N PRO A 158 -15.74 -8.41 10.13
CA PRO A 158 -16.61 -7.40 10.72
C PRO A 158 -16.05 -5.98 10.55
N GLU A 159 -16.91 -4.97 10.60
CA GLU A 159 -16.53 -3.54 10.46
C GLU A 159 -15.39 -3.12 11.41
N HIS A 160 -15.43 -3.54 12.68
CA HIS A 160 -14.42 -3.16 13.67
C HIS A 160 -13.01 -3.67 13.34
N ALA A 161 -12.87 -4.72 12.51
CA ALA A 161 -11.58 -5.21 12.05
C ALA A 161 -10.81 -4.21 11.17
N TRP A 162 -11.52 -3.19 10.66
CA TRP A 162 -10.96 -2.18 9.78
C TRP A 162 -10.61 -0.88 10.49
N CYS A 163 -10.95 -0.71 11.77
CA CYS A 163 -10.66 0.53 12.50
C CYS A 163 -9.16 0.82 12.60
N LEU A 164 -8.33 -0.16 12.98
CA LEU A 164 -6.88 0.05 13.04
C LEU A 164 -6.24 0.27 11.64
N PRO A 165 -6.56 -0.53 10.60
CA PRO A 165 -6.07 -0.28 9.24
C PRO A 165 -6.48 1.08 8.70
N ALA A 166 -7.74 1.49 8.90
CA ALA A 166 -8.20 2.80 8.47
C ALA A 166 -7.33 3.89 9.13
N TYR A 167 -7.01 3.76 10.42
CA TYR A 167 -6.30 4.80 11.18
C TYR A 167 -4.88 4.97 10.63
N ARG A 168 -4.21 3.85 10.38
CA ARG A 168 -2.87 3.82 9.78
C ARG A 168 -2.84 4.40 8.37
N LEU A 169 -3.81 4.04 7.52
CA LEU A 169 -3.94 4.61 6.18
C LEU A 169 -4.26 6.11 6.20
N SER A 170 -5.05 6.55 7.18
CA SER A 170 -5.38 7.97 7.37
C SER A 170 -4.14 8.76 7.78
N LEU A 171 -3.38 8.28 8.77
CA LEU A 171 -2.09 8.86 9.15
C LEU A 171 -1.16 8.98 7.95
N ALA A 172 -0.98 7.90 7.19
CA ALA A 172 -0.07 7.85 6.05
C ALA A 172 -0.51 8.71 4.84
N SER A 173 -1.72 9.29 4.90
CA SER A 173 -2.19 10.28 3.92
C SER A 173 -1.70 11.70 4.23
N PHE A 174 -1.20 11.94 5.45
CA PHE A 174 -0.74 13.24 5.96
C PHE A 174 0.61 13.13 6.72
N PRO A 175 1.68 12.60 6.10
CA PRO A 175 2.95 12.35 6.76
C PRO A 175 3.74 13.60 7.17
N GLU A 176 3.49 14.78 6.59
CA GLU A 176 4.06 16.04 7.06
C GLU A 176 3.38 16.48 8.36
N GLN A 177 2.04 16.50 8.37
CA GLN A 177 1.28 16.89 9.55
C GLN A 177 1.41 15.88 10.70
N TYR A 178 1.43 14.57 10.44
CA TYR A 178 1.38 13.50 11.46
C TYR A 178 2.67 12.69 11.60
N GLN A 179 3.82 13.31 11.31
CA GLN A 179 5.12 12.63 11.33
C GLN A 179 5.40 11.87 12.64
N ALA A 180 5.12 12.49 13.79
CA ALA A 180 5.37 11.90 15.10
C ALA A 180 4.42 10.74 15.41
N GLU A 181 3.12 10.92 15.15
CA GLU A 181 2.08 9.91 15.36
C GLU A 181 2.32 8.67 14.49
N ILE A 182 2.79 8.85 13.25
CA ILE A 182 3.18 7.75 12.36
C ILE A 182 4.31 6.91 12.98
N LEU A 183 5.36 7.54 13.50
CA LEU A 183 6.47 6.82 14.14
C LEU A 183 6.00 6.02 15.36
N GLY A 184 5.13 6.60 16.18
CA GLY A 184 4.52 5.90 17.32
C GLY A 184 3.65 4.71 16.91
N ALA A 185 2.82 4.88 15.88
CA ALA A 185 1.95 3.84 15.35
C ALA A 185 2.74 2.69 14.69
N ALA A 186 3.81 3.03 13.95
CA ALA A 186 4.76 2.07 13.39
C ALA A 186 5.52 1.32 14.50
N TRP A 187 5.88 2.00 15.59
CA TRP A 187 6.58 1.40 16.72
C TRP A 187 5.72 0.36 17.41
N PHE A 188 4.45 0.69 17.63
CA PHE A 188 3.46 -0.26 18.12
C PHE A 188 3.32 -1.47 17.19
N GLU A 189 3.22 -1.26 15.87
CA GLU A 189 3.13 -2.36 14.90
C GLU A 189 4.32 -3.33 14.98
N CYS A 190 5.54 -2.81 14.98
CA CYS A 190 6.77 -3.61 15.03
C CYS A 190 7.01 -4.28 16.39
N LEU A 191 6.53 -3.70 17.49
CA LEU A 191 6.61 -4.30 18.82
C LEU A 191 5.53 -5.37 19.05
N LEU A 192 4.35 -5.19 18.46
CA LEU A 192 3.25 -6.16 18.56
C LEU A 192 3.61 -7.45 17.81
N GLY A 193 4.25 -7.35 16.65
CA GLY A 193 4.57 -8.50 15.81
C GLY A 193 3.31 -9.23 15.36
N VAL A 194 3.36 -10.57 15.34
CA VAL A 194 2.19 -11.43 15.11
C VAL A 194 1.51 -11.66 16.47
N PRO A 195 0.23 -11.24 16.65
CA PRO A 195 -0.46 -11.47 17.91
C PRO A 195 -0.51 -12.94 18.29
N ALA A 196 -0.35 -13.26 19.59
CA ALA A 196 -0.34 -14.64 20.07
C ALA A 196 -1.58 -15.45 19.63
N LEU A 197 -2.77 -14.82 19.63
CA LEU A 197 -4.02 -15.44 19.15
C LEU A 197 -3.98 -15.80 17.66
N VAL A 198 -3.34 -14.95 16.84
CA VAL A 198 -3.16 -15.17 15.39
C VAL A 198 -2.13 -16.27 15.15
N GLY A 199 -1.02 -16.24 15.89
CA GLY A 199 0.00 -17.30 15.87
C GLY A 199 -0.57 -18.66 16.25
N ALA A 200 -1.37 -18.73 17.33
CA ALA A 200 -2.05 -19.96 17.75
C ALA A 200 -3.04 -20.46 16.68
N ALA A 201 -3.86 -19.58 16.12
CA ALA A 201 -4.79 -19.93 15.04
C ALA A 201 -4.08 -20.49 13.80
N GLN A 202 -2.96 -19.87 13.41
CA GLN A 202 -2.15 -20.35 12.31
C GLN A 202 -1.54 -21.72 12.61
N ALA A 203 -1.00 -21.92 13.82
CA ALA A 203 -0.38 -23.18 14.22
C ALA A 203 -1.37 -24.35 14.21
N VAL A 204 -2.63 -24.12 14.58
CA VAL A 204 -3.71 -25.13 14.51
C VAL A 204 -4.00 -25.54 13.07
N LEU A 205 -4.05 -24.60 12.13
CA LEU A 205 -4.45 -24.86 10.75
C LEU A 205 -3.30 -25.32 9.84
N ALA A 206 -2.08 -24.87 10.13
CA ALA A 206 -0.89 -25.16 9.32
C ALA A 206 0.37 -25.30 10.21
N PRO A 207 0.47 -26.37 11.03
CA PRO A 207 1.53 -26.55 12.03
C PRO A 207 2.94 -26.71 11.45
N ALA A 208 3.05 -27.12 10.18
CA ALA A 208 4.33 -27.27 9.49
C ALA A 208 4.85 -25.97 8.85
N SER A 209 4.08 -24.87 8.91
CA SER A 209 4.46 -23.61 8.28
C SER A 209 5.50 -22.85 9.10
N ASP A 210 6.42 -22.18 8.39
CA ASP A 210 7.39 -21.25 8.97
C ASP A 210 6.99 -19.77 8.80
N VAL A 211 5.82 -19.49 8.22
CA VAL A 211 5.45 -18.14 7.76
C VAL A 211 5.34 -17.14 8.93
N VAL A 212 4.80 -17.56 10.08
CA VAL A 212 4.70 -16.73 11.28
C VAL A 212 6.09 -16.33 11.78
N LYS A 213 7.05 -17.27 11.75
CA LYS A 213 8.43 -16.98 12.13
C LYS A 213 9.08 -15.96 11.18
N ARG A 214 8.81 -16.06 9.87
CA ARG A 214 9.30 -15.09 8.89
C ARG A 214 8.68 -13.70 9.10
N LEU A 215 7.38 -13.62 9.39
CA LEU A 215 6.70 -12.37 9.77
C LEU A 215 7.38 -11.71 10.99
N GLU A 216 7.59 -12.47 12.06
CA GLU A 216 8.23 -11.99 13.29
C GLU A 216 9.66 -11.48 13.07
N GLN A 217 10.44 -12.21 12.26
CA GLN A 217 11.79 -11.79 11.88
C GLN A 217 11.78 -10.44 11.16
N GLN A 218 10.81 -10.24 10.26
CA GLN A 218 10.72 -9.01 9.49
C GLN A 218 10.33 -7.81 10.37
N TYR A 219 9.32 -7.96 11.25
CA TYR A 219 8.97 -6.94 12.23
C TYR A 219 10.15 -6.57 13.13
N THR A 220 10.85 -7.58 13.66
CA THR A 220 12.04 -7.39 14.49
C THR A 220 13.14 -6.63 13.75
N SER A 221 13.37 -6.96 12.47
CA SER A 221 14.42 -6.32 11.67
C SER A 221 14.20 -4.82 11.43
N ALA A 222 12.95 -4.35 11.49
CA ALA A 222 12.58 -2.94 11.31
C ALA A 222 12.80 -2.10 12.58
N GLN A 223 12.83 -2.71 13.77
CA GLN A 223 12.84 -2.00 15.05
C GLN A 223 14.06 -1.08 15.22
N ALA A 224 15.25 -1.51 14.80
CA ALA A 224 16.48 -0.72 14.95
C ALA A 224 16.44 0.58 14.13
N SER A 225 15.98 0.50 12.87
CA SER A 225 15.81 1.66 12.00
C SER A 225 14.73 2.60 12.53
N LEU A 226 13.65 2.05 13.09
CA LEU A 226 12.58 2.86 13.66
C LEU A 226 13.00 3.54 14.98
N GLU A 227 13.80 2.89 15.81
CA GLU A 227 14.40 3.51 16.99
C GLU A 227 15.36 4.65 16.59
N ALA A 228 16.13 4.50 15.51
CA ALA A 228 16.97 5.57 14.97
C ALA A 228 16.12 6.76 14.48
N ALA A 229 15.00 6.50 13.79
CA ALA A 229 14.06 7.55 13.39
C ALA A 229 13.45 8.27 14.61
N LEU A 230 13.04 7.53 15.64
CA LEU A 230 12.50 8.10 16.88
C LEU A 230 13.52 8.97 17.62
N LYS A 231 14.80 8.58 17.64
CA LYS A 231 15.89 9.39 18.22
C LYS A 231 16.02 10.72 17.49
N VAL A 232 16.15 10.69 16.15
CA VAL A 232 16.24 11.91 15.34
C VAL A 232 14.99 12.80 15.50
N ALA A 233 13.80 12.22 15.58
CA ALA A 233 12.56 12.98 15.78
C ALA A 233 12.50 13.65 17.16
N CYS A 234 13.04 13.02 18.20
CA CYS A 234 13.03 13.54 19.58
C CYS A 234 14.35 14.22 19.98
N GLU A 235 15.02 14.87 19.04
CA GLU A 235 16.19 15.72 19.29
C GLU A 235 15.79 17.21 19.33
N GLY A 236 16.56 18.02 20.06
CA GLY A 236 16.35 19.48 20.13
C GLY A 236 15.37 19.96 21.21
N GLU A 237 15.01 21.24 21.15
CA GLU A 237 14.24 21.94 22.19
C GLU A 237 12.78 21.45 22.30
N ASP A 238 12.20 20.97 21.19
CA ASP A 238 10.81 20.49 21.11
C ASP A 238 10.66 18.97 21.37
N ALA A 239 11.74 18.27 21.76
CA ALA A 239 11.76 16.82 21.90
C ALA A 239 10.61 16.26 22.76
N GLN A 240 10.25 16.93 23.85
CA GLN A 240 9.15 16.51 24.72
C GLN A 240 7.78 16.64 24.02
N ALA A 241 7.57 17.71 23.25
CA ALA A 241 6.33 17.90 22.50
C ALA A 241 6.19 16.86 21.38
N VAL A 242 7.29 16.54 20.70
CA VAL A 242 7.33 15.46 19.70
C VAL A 242 7.04 14.11 20.36
N LEU A 243 7.66 13.82 21.51
CA LEU A 243 7.44 12.55 22.22
C LEU A 243 5.98 12.37 22.67
N VAL A 244 5.28 13.44 23.07
CA VAL A 244 3.84 13.39 23.37
C VAL A 244 3.03 12.93 22.15
N ARG A 245 3.37 13.43 20.95
CA ARG A 245 2.70 13.04 19.70
C ARG A 245 3.06 11.63 19.26
N VAL A 246 4.33 11.23 19.42
CA VAL A 246 4.76 9.83 19.25
C VAL A 246 3.94 8.91 20.17
N HIS A 247 3.78 9.28 21.44
CA HIS A 247 2.97 8.51 22.38
C HIS A 247 1.50 8.43 21.95
N ALA A 248 0.92 9.52 21.42
CA ALA A 248 -0.44 9.51 20.89
C ALA A 248 -0.60 8.49 19.75
N GLY A 249 0.34 8.48 18.80
CA GLY A 249 0.38 7.50 17.71
C GLY A 249 0.38 6.04 18.19
N PHE A 250 1.25 5.76 19.16
CA PHE A 250 1.36 4.45 19.82
C PHE A 250 0.08 4.07 20.57
N ALA A 251 -0.44 4.97 21.40
CA ALA A 251 -1.56 4.69 22.29
C ALA A 251 -2.87 4.49 21.53
N VAL A 252 -3.15 5.28 20.49
CA VAL A 252 -4.32 5.07 19.63
C VAL A 252 -4.23 3.73 18.90
N SER A 253 -3.04 3.37 18.37
CA SER A 253 -2.83 2.07 17.73
C SER A 253 -3.05 0.91 18.70
N HIS A 254 -2.54 1.06 19.92
CA HIS A 254 -2.73 0.11 21.01
C HIS A 254 -4.21 -0.05 21.36
N ASN A 255 -4.94 1.03 21.59
CA ASN A 255 -6.35 0.99 21.94
C ASN A 255 -7.19 0.32 20.85
N LEU A 256 -7.04 0.73 19.58
CA LEU A 256 -7.77 0.14 18.46
C LEU A 256 -7.45 -1.35 18.27
N PHE A 257 -6.20 -1.78 18.54
CA PHE A 257 -5.84 -3.19 18.53
C PHE A 257 -6.49 -3.97 19.68
N PHE A 258 -6.53 -3.38 20.88
CA PHE A 258 -7.17 -4.00 22.04
C PHE A 258 -8.68 -4.10 21.89
N ASP A 259 -9.34 -3.11 21.26
CA ASP A 259 -10.75 -3.17 20.89
C ASP A 259 -11.01 -4.33 19.92
N TRP A 260 -10.15 -4.49 18.91
CA TRP A 260 -10.19 -5.64 18.01
C TRP A 260 -10.04 -6.97 18.77
N LEU A 261 -9.07 -7.07 19.68
CA LEU A 261 -8.80 -8.28 20.46
C LEU A 261 -9.99 -8.60 21.37
N HIS A 262 -10.59 -7.59 22.00
CA HIS A 262 -11.76 -7.72 22.85
C HIS A 262 -12.96 -8.25 22.07
N HIS A 263 -13.31 -7.64 20.93
CA HIS A 263 -14.40 -8.12 20.09
C HIS A 263 -14.15 -9.51 19.50
N CYS A 264 -12.89 -9.84 19.19
CA CYS A 264 -12.52 -11.18 18.76
C CYS A 264 -12.78 -12.20 19.86
N ARG A 265 -12.36 -11.92 21.10
CA ARG A 265 -12.62 -12.81 22.25
C ARG A 265 -14.08 -12.96 22.59
N GLN A 266 -14.84 -11.85 22.64
CA GLN A 266 -16.27 -11.88 22.90
C GLN A 266 -17.01 -12.76 21.90
N ASP A 267 -16.65 -12.69 20.61
CA ASP A 267 -17.25 -13.53 19.58
C ASP A 267 -16.92 -15.01 19.74
N LEU A 268 -15.65 -15.32 20.04
CA LEU A 268 -15.21 -16.69 20.31
C LEU A 268 -15.93 -17.27 21.54
N GLU A 269 -15.97 -16.52 22.64
CA GLU A 269 -16.67 -16.92 23.86
C GLU A 269 -18.17 -17.10 23.63
N ALA A 270 -18.82 -16.17 22.92
CA ALA A 270 -20.24 -16.29 22.57
C ALA A 270 -20.49 -17.51 21.67
N GLY A 271 -19.59 -17.81 20.73
CA GLY A 271 -19.65 -18.99 19.87
C GLY A 271 -19.50 -20.30 20.65
N ARG A 272 -18.61 -20.33 21.66
CA ARG A 272 -18.43 -21.49 22.55
C ARG A 272 -19.61 -21.69 23.51
N ARG A 273 -20.14 -20.61 24.09
CA ARG A 273 -21.29 -20.65 25.01
C ARG A 273 -22.60 -20.96 24.30
N HIS A 274 -22.74 -20.54 23.05
CA HIS A 274 -23.97 -20.76 22.27
C HIS A 274 -23.65 -21.32 20.86
N PRO A 275 -23.26 -22.60 20.73
CA PRO A 275 -22.96 -23.21 19.44
C PRO A 275 -24.13 -23.14 18.45
N ALA A 276 -25.36 -23.14 18.96
CA ALA A 276 -26.57 -22.95 18.17
C ALA A 276 -26.60 -21.60 17.41
N ARG A 277 -25.95 -20.55 17.92
CA ARG A 277 -25.89 -19.24 17.25
C ARG A 277 -25.16 -19.31 15.92
N ALA A 278 -24.04 -20.03 15.86
CA ALA A 278 -23.28 -20.21 14.62
C ALA A 278 -24.08 -21.02 13.59
N MET A 279 -24.81 -22.05 14.04
CA MET A 279 -25.71 -22.83 13.19
C MET A 279 -26.90 -21.99 12.68
N VAL A 280 -27.50 -21.17 13.54
CA VAL A 280 -28.58 -20.23 13.14
C VAL A 280 -28.08 -19.24 12.09
N GLN A 281 -26.87 -18.70 12.26
CA GLN A 281 -26.28 -17.80 11.27
C GLN A 281 -26.04 -18.52 9.94
N LEU A 282 -25.52 -19.75 9.96
CA LEU A 282 -25.36 -20.58 8.76
C LEU A 282 -26.71 -20.81 8.05
N VAL A 283 -27.78 -21.09 8.80
CA VAL A 283 -29.13 -21.22 8.27
C VAL A 283 -29.67 -19.90 7.72
N ARG A 284 -29.42 -18.76 8.38
CA ARG A 284 -29.78 -17.42 7.86
C ARG A 284 -29.09 -17.13 6.53
N ASP A 285 -27.82 -17.50 6.41
CA ASP A 285 -27.02 -17.24 5.22
C ASP A 285 -27.43 -18.11 4.03
N LYS A 286 -27.75 -19.39 4.28
CA LYS A 286 -28.07 -20.37 3.22
C LYS A 286 -29.54 -20.70 3.04
N GLY A 287 -30.39 -20.44 4.03
CA GLY A 287 -31.79 -20.88 4.07
C GLY A 287 -32.59 -20.42 2.87
N ARG A 288 -32.35 -19.19 2.38
CA ARG A 288 -32.97 -18.66 1.16
C ARG A 288 -32.65 -19.48 -0.10
N PHE A 289 -31.52 -20.18 -0.15
CA PHE A 289 -31.13 -21.04 -1.26
C PHE A 289 -31.66 -22.47 -1.10
N ALA A 290 -32.02 -22.86 0.12
CA ALA A 290 -32.59 -24.17 0.44
C ALA A 290 -34.11 -24.23 0.22
N ALA A 291 -34.78 -23.08 0.15
CA ALA A 291 -36.22 -22.99 -0.05
C ALA A 291 -36.63 -23.58 -1.42
N GLY A 292 -37.62 -24.48 -1.42
CA GLY A 292 -38.12 -25.17 -2.61
C GLY A 292 -37.56 -26.58 -2.80
N TYR A 293 -36.54 -26.97 -2.04
CA TYR A 293 -35.94 -28.31 -2.11
C TYR A 293 -36.54 -29.29 -1.09
N HIS A 294 -37.30 -28.83 -0.09
CA HIS A 294 -37.79 -29.65 1.02
C HIS A 294 -39.32 -29.71 1.14
N GLY A 295 -40.06 -29.42 0.06
CA GLY A 295 -41.53 -29.26 0.10
C GLY A 295 -42.34 -30.47 0.58
N LYS A 296 -41.74 -31.68 0.65
CA LYS A 296 -42.37 -32.89 1.22
C LYS A 296 -42.08 -33.10 2.71
N LEU A 297 -41.18 -32.31 3.29
CA LEU A 297 -40.73 -32.44 4.67
C LEU A 297 -41.43 -31.42 5.56
N LYS A 298 -41.68 -31.84 6.81
CA LYS A 298 -42.14 -30.97 7.88
C LYS A 298 -41.18 -31.08 9.05
N LEU A 299 -40.94 -29.96 9.72
CA LEU A 299 -40.16 -29.88 10.96
C LEU A 299 -41.01 -29.13 12.00
N ALA A 300 -41.12 -29.66 13.21
CA ALA A 300 -42.02 -29.12 14.25
C ALA A 300 -43.46 -28.84 13.77
N LYS A 301 -44.02 -29.71 12.91
CA LYS A 301 -45.34 -29.60 12.27
C LYS A 301 -45.51 -28.44 11.27
N GLN A 302 -44.46 -27.68 10.97
CA GLN A 302 -44.46 -26.63 9.94
C GLN A 302 -43.74 -27.11 8.66
N PRO A 303 -44.08 -26.55 7.48
CA PRO A 303 -43.35 -26.82 6.24
C PRO A 303 -41.88 -26.43 6.37
N PHE A 304 -40.98 -27.32 5.95
CA PHE A 304 -39.54 -27.13 6.12
C PHE A 304 -39.00 -25.88 5.40
N ASP A 305 -39.42 -25.67 4.15
CA ASP A 305 -39.00 -24.55 3.31
C ASP A 305 -39.48 -23.19 3.83
N GLU A 306 -40.59 -23.16 4.57
CA GLU A 306 -41.13 -21.94 5.17
C GLU A 306 -40.38 -21.61 6.47
N LEU A 307 -40.21 -22.62 7.33
CA LEU A 307 -39.57 -22.48 8.64
C LEU A 307 -38.09 -22.07 8.51
N ILE A 308 -37.34 -22.65 7.56
CA ILE A 308 -35.90 -22.36 7.37
C ILE A 308 -35.63 -20.90 6.96
N VAL A 309 -36.60 -20.23 6.32
CA VAL A 309 -36.47 -18.84 5.85
C VAL A 309 -37.04 -17.86 6.86
N GLN A 310 -38.21 -18.16 7.45
CA GLN A 310 -38.94 -17.22 8.30
C GLN A 310 -38.44 -17.21 9.75
N ASP A 311 -38.05 -18.37 10.29
CA ASP A 311 -37.64 -18.51 11.70
C ASP A 311 -36.45 -19.49 11.84
N PRO A 312 -35.24 -19.03 11.45
CA PRO A 312 -34.01 -19.83 11.51
C PRO A 312 -33.67 -20.34 12.92
N GLU A 313 -33.98 -19.56 13.96
CA GLU A 313 -33.78 -19.93 15.35
C GLU A 313 -34.60 -21.17 15.70
N ARG A 314 -35.91 -21.12 15.46
CA ARG A 314 -36.82 -22.25 15.69
C ARG A 314 -36.51 -23.43 14.78
N PHE A 315 -36.06 -23.17 13.56
CA PHE A 315 -35.60 -24.21 12.65
C PHE A 315 -34.43 -25.01 13.26
N VAL A 316 -33.39 -24.33 13.74
CA VAL A 316 -32.21 -24.98 14.34
C VAL A 316 -32.58 -25.72 15.60
N GLU A 317 -33.40 -25.13 16.48
CA GLU A 317 -33.90 -25.80 17.68
C GLU A 317 -34.64 -27.11 17.34
N ALA A 318 -35.60 -27.04 16.42
CA ALA A 318 -36.38 -28.20 16.00
C ALA A 318 -35.52 -29.24 15.27
N LEU A 319 -34.50 -28.82 14.52
CA LEU A 319 -33.56 -29.71 13.85
C LEU A 319 -32.72 -30.49 14.87
N GLY A 320 -32.29 -29.85 15.95
CA GLY A 320 -31.55 -30.49 17.05
C GLY A 320 -32.34 -31.58 17.78
N GLN A 321 -33.68 -31.44 17.83
CA GLN A 321 -34.59 -32.43 18.41
C GLN A 321 -35.09 -33.48 17.40
N SER A 322 -34.62 -33.43 16.15
CA SER A 322 -35.11 -34.29 15.07
C SER A 322 -34.43 -35.65 15.06
N ARG A 323 -35.00 -36.59 14.29
CA ARG A 323 -34.39 -37.91 14.03
C ARG A 323 -33.05 -37.86 13.28
N TRP A 324 -32.65 -36.71 12.74
CA TRP A 324 -31.43 -36.57 11.95
C TRP A 324 -30.21 -36.21 12.80
N VAL A 325 -30.43 -35.78 14.04
CA VAL A 325 -29.37 -35.32 14.94
C VAL A 325 -29.35 -36.22 16.18
N SER A 326 -28.16 -36.70 16.52
CA SER A 326 -27.84 -37.39 17.77
C SER A 326 -27.12 -36.39 18.68
N PRO A 327 -27.78 -35.80 19.69
CA PRO A 327 -27.19 -34.77 20.54
C PRO A 327 -25.84 -35.21 21.13
N GLY A 328 -24.85 -34.31 21.10
CA GLY A 328 -23.48 -34.55 21.57
C GLY A 328 -22.59 -35.37 20.62
N ARG A 329 -23.18 -36.09 19.65
CA ARG A 329 -22.49 -37.11 18.84
C ARG A 329 -22.63 -36.84 17.34
N PRO A 330 -21.78 -35.96 16.77
CA PRO A 330 -21.82 -35.65 15.34
C PRO A 330 -21.58 -36.90 14.47
N ASP A 331 -20.68 -37.79 14.90
CA ASP A 331 -20.35 -39.02 14.16
C ASP A 331 -21.49 -40.06 14.18
N ASP A 332 -22.48 -39.89 15.06
CA ASP A 332 -23.69 -40.72 15.11
C ASP A 332 -24.91 -40.02 14.48
N SER A 333 -24.76 -38.78 14.03
CA SER A 333 -25.87 -37.98 13.50
C SER A 333 -26.06 -38.24 12.00
N LEU A 334 -27.25 -38.69 11.60
CA LEU A 334 -27.60 -38.95 10.19
C LEU A 334 -27.42 -37.72 9.29
N LEU A 335 -27.57 -36.52 9.85
CA LEU A 335 -27.26 -35.27 9.15
C LEU A 335 -25.83 -35.30 8.60
N VAL A 336 -24.84 -35.62 9.45
CA VAL A 336 -23.42 -35.66 9.07
C VAL A 336 -23.09 -36.91 8.27
N THR A 337 -23.44 -38.09 8.78
CA THR A 337 -22.97 -39.37 8.22
C THR A 337 -23.71 -39.84 6.97
N ARG A 338 -24.88 -39.29 6.66
CA ARG A 338 -25.71 -39.74 5.54
C ARG A 338 -26.19 -38.62 4.63
N LEU A 339 -26.69 -37.50 5.17
CA LEU A 339 -27.24 -36.44 4.34
C LEU A 339 -26.13 -35.62 3.67
N LEU A 340 -25.11 -35.26 4.44
CA LEU A 340 -23.93 -34.50 4.00
C LEU A 340 -22.86 -35.38 3.34
N ALA A 341 -22.79 -36.66 3.70
CA ALA A 341 -21.82 -37.61 3.17
C ALA A 341 -21.98 -37.90 1.66
N PHE A 342 -20.92 -38.48 1.05
CA PHE A 342 -20.91 -38.88 -0.36
C PHE A 342 -22.09 -39.80 -0.71
N GLY A 343 -22.86 -39.43 -1.75
CA GLY A 343 -24.08 -40.13 -2.15
C GLY A 343 -25.36 -39.67 -1.40
N GLY A 344 -25.22 -38.75 -0.43
CA GLY A 344 -26.33 -38.10 0.26
C GLY A 344 -26.99 -36.98 -0.57
N PRO A 345 -28.27 -36.66 -0.33
CA PRO A 345 -28.99 -35.62 -1.06
C PRO A 345 -28.48 -34.20 -0.81
N MET A 346 -27.67 -34.00 0.24
CA MET A 346 -27.09 -32.70 0.60
C MET A 346 -25.56 -32.70 0.44
N PHE A 347 -25.00 -33.68 -0.27
CA PHE A 347 -23.58 -33.78 -0.55
C PHE A 347 -23.07 -32.49 -1.23
N ARG A 348 -22.03 -31.87 -0.66
CA ARG A 348 -21.42 -30.59 -1.10
C ARG A 348 -22.32 -29.35 -1.06
N VAL A 349 -23.43 -29.39 -0.33
CA VAL A 349 -24.23 -28.17 -0.07
C VAL A 349 -23.51 -27.24 0.91
N PHE A 350 -22.74 -27.81 1.83
CA PHE A 350 -21.93 -27.10 2.81
C PHE A 350 -20.45 -27.26 2.47
N SER A 351 -19.66 -26.23 2.75
CA SER A 351 -18.20 -26.32 2.71
C SER A 351 -17.68 -27.09 3.94
N GLU A 352 -16.44 -27.56 3.89
CA GLU A 352 -15.81 -28.24 5.05
C GLU A 352 -15.85 -27.37 6.32
N GLN A 353 -15.74 -26.05 6.18
CA GLN A 353 -15.82 -25.10 7.29
C GLN A 353 -17.24 -25.02 7.88
N GLU A 354 -18.26 -25.07 7.02
CA GLU A 354 -19.66 -25.04 7.44
C GLU A 354 -20.09 -26.38 8.04
N GLU A 355 -19.57 -27.50 7.54
CA GLU A 355 -19.75 -28.82 8.14
C GLU A 355 -19.12 -28.87 9.55
N ALA A 356 -17.97 -28.22 9.76
CA ALA A 356 -17.39 -28.08 11.10
C ALA A 356 -18.32 -27.30 12.05
N VAL A 357 -18.98 -26.24 11.57
CA VAL A 357 -19.99 -25.50 12.36
C VAL A 357 -21.17 -26.41 12.74
N ILE A 358 -21.65 -27.24 11.82
CA ILE A 358 -22.73 -28.21 12.09
C ILE A 358 -22.27 -29.21 13.15
N CYS A 359 -21.06 -29.76 13.04
CA CYS A 359 -20.52 -30.71 14.01
C CYS A 359 -20.30 -30.09 15.39
N ASP A 360 -19.79 -28.86 15.44
CA ASP A 360 -19.61 -28.10 16.69
C ASP A 360 -20.95 -27.84 17.38
N TRP A 361 -21.98 -27.47 16.61
CA TRP A 361 -23.34 -27.31 17.11
C TRP A 361 -23.89 -28.62 17.69
N ILE A 362 -23.77 -29.74 16.97
CA ILE A 362 -24.25 -31.05 17.45
C ILE A 362 -23.55 -31.45 18.75
N ARG A 363 -22.22 -31.25 18.86
CA ARG A 363 -21.47 -31.50 20.10
C ARG A 363 -21.96 -30.63 21.26
N GLY A 364 -22.37 -29.40 20.97
CA GLY A 364 -22.92 -28.46 21.96
C GLY A 364 -24.31 -28.82 22.49
N LEU A 365 -25.08 -29.69 21.84
CA LEU A 365 -26.44 -30.03 22.24
C LEU A 365 -26.53 -30.84 23.56
N ASP A 366 -25.43 -31.44 24.01
CA ASP A 366 -25.37 -32.25 25.24
C ASP A 366 -24.90 -31.45 26.47
N GLN A 367 -24.61 -30.16 26.31
CA GLN A 367 -24.17 -29.29 27.40
C GLN A 367 -25.39 -28.55 28.00
N PRO A 368 -25.53 -28.47 29.34
CA PRO A 368 -26.63 -27.75 29.97
C PRO A 368 -26.58 -26.26 29.60
N ALA A 369 -27.68 -25.75 29.05
CA ALA A 369 -27.82 -24.35 28.69
C ALA A 369 -27.77 -23.47 29.94
N THR A 370 -26.66 -22.79 30.18
CA THR A 370 -26.62 -21.68 31.15
C THR A 370 -27.34 -20.49 30.54
N ALA A 371 -28.58 -20.26 31.00
CA ALA A 371 -29.39 -19.13 30.62
C ALA A 371 -28.95 -17.90 31.42
N GLU A 372 -28.17 -17.03 30.80
CA GLU A 372 -28.07 -15.63 31.21
C GLU A 372 -28.40 -14.74 30.02
N ALA A 373 -29.13 -13.66 30.30
CA ALA A 373 -29.55 -12.69 29.32
C ALA A 373 -28.30 -12.01 28.73
N ILE A 374 -28.33 -11.83 27.41
CA ILE A 374 -27.36 -11.03 26.68
C ILE A 374 -27.58 -9.58 27.12
N ASP A 375 -26.82 -9.12 28.11
CA ASP A 375 -26.65 -7.69 28.30
C ASP A 375 -25.84 -7.20 27.11
N GLY A 376 -26.52 -6.42 26.25
CA GLY A 376 -25.86 -5.67 25.20
C GLY A 376 -25.01 -4.60 25.84
N ASP A 377 -23.79 -4.96 26.24
CA ASP A 377 -22.91 -4.00 26.87
C ASP A 377 -22.21 -3.11 25.85
N GLY A 378 -22.22 -1.83 26.17
CA GLY A 378 -21.74 -0.75 25.35
C GLY A 378 -20.21 -0.66 25.31
N THR A 379 -19.78 0.31 24.48
CA THR A 379 -18.42 0.88 24.40
C THR A 379 -17.36 -0.01 23.72
N HIS A 380 -16.57 0.42 22.72
CA HIS A 380 -16.51 1.66 21.94
C HIS A 380 -16.42 1.26 20.45
N VAL A 381 -17.52 1.35 19.70
CA VAL A 381 -17.42 1.43 18.23
C VAL A 381 -16.85 2.81 17.94
N ALA A 382 -15.69 2.85 17.27
CA ALA A 382 -15.11 4.11 16.79
C ALA A 382 -16.20 4.94 16.06
N ALA A 383 -16.15 6.27 16.24
CA ALA A 383 -17.21 7.16 15.78
C ALA A 383 -17.55 6.93 14.30
N PRO A 384 -18.84 6.96 13.91
CA PRO A 384 -19.25 6.65 12.55
C PRO A 384 -18.56 7.56 11.53
N LEU A 385 -17.99 6.97 10.48
CA LEU A 385 -17.37 7.72 9.39
C LEU A 385 -18.43 8.40 8.53
N SER A 386 -18.25 9.70 8.31
CA SER A 386 -19.05 10.48 7.37
C SER A 386 -18.16 10.93 6.21
N LEU A 387 -18.66 10.80 4.99
CA LEU A 387 -18.06 11.43 3.83
C LEU A 387 -18.09 12.95 3.97
N ALA A 388 -16.90 13.56 3.98
CA ALA A 388 -16.76 15.00 3.92
C ALA A 388 -16.97 15.48 2.48
N SER A 389 -17.46 16.72 2.34
CA SER A 389 -17.57 17.34 1.02
C SER A 389 -16.18 17.63 0.48
N PRO A 390 -15.92 17.39 -0.82
CA PRO A 390 -14.65 17.75 -1.41
C PRO A 390 -14.44 19.27 -1.32
N PRO A 391 -13.18 19.73 -1.22
CA PRO A 391 -12.88 21.15 -1.28
C PRO A 391 -13.27 21.74 -2.65
N ALA A 392 -13.38 23.07 -2.72
CA ALA A 392 -13.86 23.84 -3.89
C ALA A 392 -13.17 23.44 -5.22
N PRO A 393 -13.79 23.65 -6.39
CA PRO A 393 -13.15 23.36 -7.68
C PRO A 393 -11.84 24.16 -7.88
N PRO A 394 -10.92 23.68 -8.73
CA PRO A 394 -9.57 24.20 -8.83
C PRO A 394 -9.56 25.60 -9.45
N GLU A 395 -8.62 26.44 -8.98
CA GLU A 395 -8.31 27.74 -9.57
C GLU A 395 -7.57 27.61 -10.91
N GLN A 396 -7.43 28.76 -11.60
CA GLN A 396 -6.81 29.01 -12.91
C GLN A 396 -5.54 28.19 -13.25
N ARG A 397 -5.18 28.16 -14.55
CA ARG A 397 -3.89 27.60 -15.03
C ARG A 397 -2.72 28.17 -14.21
N LEU A 398 -2.04 27.31 -13.45
CA LEU A 398 -0.90 27.69 -12.63
C LEU A 398 0.39 27.73 -13.49
N PRO A 399 1.29 28.70 -13.24
CA PRO A 399 2.65 28.66 -13.77
C PRO A 399 3.40 27.39 -13.33
N VAL A 400 4.31 26.88 -14.17
CA VAL A 400 4.99 25.59 -13.91
C VAL A 400 5.81 25.59 -12.62
N ARG A 401 6.48 26.69 -12.28
CA ARG A 401 7.21 26.86 -11.01
C ARG A 401 6.29 26.81 -9.79
N GLU A 402 5.10 27.42 -9.89
CA GLU A 402 4.09 27.35 -8.83
C GLU A 402 3.55 25.93 -8.68
N MET A 403 3.36 25.23 -9.79
CA MET A 403 2.97 23.81 -9.75
C MET A 403 4.02 22.95 -9.06
N TYR A 404 5.31 23.15 -9.35
CA TYR A 404 6.40 22.44 -8.70
C TYR A 404 6.37 22.62 -7.18
N TYR A 405 6.30 23.89 -6.72
CA TYR A 405 6.20 24.21 -5.30
C TYR A 405 4.98 23.55 -4.65
N ARG A 406 3.79 23.66 -5.25
CA ARG A 406 2.57 23.07 -4.66
C ARG A 406 2.56 21.54 -4.67
N LEU A 407 3.20 20.91 -5.67
CA LEU A 407 3.30 19.45 -5.76
C LEU A 407 4.27 18.85 -4.73
N LEU A 408 5.27 19.61 -4.29
CA LEU A 408 6.15 19.24 -3.17
C LEU A 408 5.55 19.52 -1.79
N ASN A 409 4.49 20.33 -1.71
CA ASN A 409 3.80 20.67 -0.47
C ASN A 409 2.29 20.32 -0.58
N PRO A 410 1.92 19.06 -0.86
CA PRO A 410 0.55 18.68 -1.18
C PRO A 410 -0.43 18.85 -0.02
N GLU A 411 0.00 18.69 1.24
CA GLU A 411 -0.84 18.87 2.43
C GLU A 411 -1.25 20.34 2.63
N GLN A 412 -0.36 21.27 2.26
CA GLN A 412 -0.64 22.71 2.26
C GLN A 412 -1.49 23.14 1.04
N HIS A 413 -1.53 22.30 0.00
CA HIS A 413 -2.19 22.59 -1.28
C HIS A 413 -3.03 21.43 -1.81
N PRO A 414 -4.05 20.94 -1.08
CA PRO A 414 -4.79 19.72 -1.45
C PRO A 414 -5.45 19.78 -2.84
N GLN A 415 -5.74 20.99 -3.33
CA GLN A 415 -6.33 21.24 -4.65
C GLN A 415 -5.39 20.92 -5.82
N ILE A 416 -4.07 20.83 -5.57
CA ILE A 416 -3.06 20.66 -6.63
C ILE A 416 -3.27 19.37 -7.43
N ARG A 417 -3.83 18.32 -6.81
CA ARG A 417 -4.07 17.01 -7.43
C ARG A 417 -4.94 17.11 -8.70
N GLN A 418 -5.95 17.98 -8.72
CA GLN A 418 -6.81 18.15 -9.89
C GLN A 418 -6.06 18.83 -11.05
N THR A 419 -5.27 19.86 -10.73
CA THR A 419 -4.41 20.54 -11.70
C THR A 419 -3.32 19.59 -12.24
N ALA A 420 -2.75 18.74 -11.38
CA ALA A 420 -1.78 17.72 -11.74
C ALA A 420 -2.36 16.69 -12.73
N ALA A 421 -3.60 16.23 -12.49
CA ALA A 421 -4.30 15.31 -13.40
C ALA A 421 -4.43 15.91 -14.82
N ALA A 422 -4.84 17.19 -14.89
CA ALA A 422 -4.97 17.90 -16.15
C ALA A 422 -3.62 18.12 -16.84
N PHE A 423 -2.57 18.47 -16.09
CA PHE A 423 -1.21 18.64 -16.62
C PHE A 423 -0.68 17.32 -17.18
N CYS A 424 -0.77 16.24 -16.41
CA CYS A 424 -0.36 14.90 -16.83
C CYS A 424 -1.09 14.42 -18.09
N SER A 425 -2.43 14.59 -18.14
CA SER A 425 -3.22 14.21 -19.32
C SER A 425 -2.79 14.98 -20.59
N ASN A 426 -2.53 16.29 -20.46
CA ASN A 426 -2.04 17.08 -21.60
C ASN A 426 -0.63 16.65 -22.03
N TRP A 427 0.26 16.37 -21.09
CA TRP A 427 1.62 15.90 -21.38
C TRP A 427 1.59 14.59 -22.16
N LEU A 428 0.89 13.58 -21.64
CA LEU A 428 0.75 12.26 -22.28
C LEU A 428 0.06 12.36 -23.65
N ALA A 429 -0.97 13.19 -23.79
CA ALA A 429 -1.63 13.42 -25.07
C ALA A 429 -0.68 13.96 -26.15
N ARG A 430 0.28 14.81 -25.77
CA ARG A 430 1.31 15.31 -26.69
C ARG A 430 2.36 14.24 -26.96
N SER A 431 2.82 13.53 -25.93
CA SER A 431 3.78 12.43 -26.04
C SER A 431 3.27 11.25 -26.86
N ALA A 432 1.96 11.08 -27.00
CA ALA A 432 1.35 10.07 -27.87
C ALA A 432 1.37 10.47 -29.36
N ARG A 433 1.48 11.77 -29.70
CA ARG A 433 1.43 12.22 -31.09
C ARG A 433 2.67 11.79 -31.86
N GLY A 434 2.47 11.38 -33.11
CA GLY A 434 3.59 10.96 -33.97
C GLY A 434 4.32 9.73 -33.46
N MET A 435 3.66 8.84 -32.72
CA MET A 435 4.23 7.60 -32.15
C MET A 435 5.01 6.75 -33.16
N PHE A 436 4.66 6.83 -34.44
CA PHE A 436 5.28 6.05 -35.51
C PHE A 436 6.36 6.82 -36.29
N LYS A 437 6.82 7.99 -35.81
CA LYS A 437 7.79 8.85 -36.52
C LYS A 437 8.85 9.42 -35.57
N GLY A 438 10.07 9.61 -36.10
CA GLY A 438 11.19 10.23 -35.38
C GLY A 438 12.12 9.23 -34.69
N SER A 439 13.12 9.74 -33.97
CA SER A 439 14.16 8.94 -33.30
C SER A 439 13.64 8.05 -32.17
N ASN A 440 12.51 8.42 -31.55
CA ASN A 440 11.83 7.64 -30.51
C ASN A 440 10.49 7.06 -31.01
N ALA A 441 10.43 6.70 -32.30
CA ALA A 441 9.29 5.99 -32.85
C ALA A 441 9.10 4.63 -32.16
N LEU A 442 7.86 4.12 -32.18
CA LEU A 442 7.52 2.79 -31.69
C LEU A 442 8.46 1.76 -32.34
N PRO A 443 9.17 0.94 -31.55
CA PRO A 443 10.25 0.11 -32.10
C PRO A 443 9.68 -1.09 -32.87
N PHE A 444 8.47 -1.53 -32.53
CA PHE A 444 7.74 -2.59 -33.21
C PHE A 444 6.23 -2.46 -32.90
N ASP A 445 5.37 -2.74 -33.89
CA ASP A 445 3.91 -2.61 -33.75
C ASP A 445 3.27 -3.72 -32.91
N THR A 446 3.69 -4.97 -33.16
CA THR A 446 3.16 -6.13 -32.42
C THR A 446 4.10 -6.50 -31.29
N TYR A 447 3.59 -6.40 -30.06
CA TYR A 447 4.36 -6.75 -28.87
C TYR A 447 4.68 -8.25 -28.83
N SER A 448 5.93 -8.55 -28.48
CA SER A 448 6.33 -9.84 -27.91
C SER A 448 7.53 -9.61 -27.00
N HIS A 449 7.69 -10.44 -25.96
CA HIS A 449 8.88 -10.38 -25.08
C HIS A 449 10.18 -10.46 -25.88
N ARG A 450 10.21 -11.32 -26.91
CA ARG A 450 11.36 -11.43 -27.81
C ARG A 450 11.69 -10.12 -28.52
N ALA A 451 10.68 -9.42 -29.05
CA ALA A 451 10.89 -8.15 -29.74
C ALA A 451 11.37 -7.06 -28.77
N LEU A 452 10.79 -7.01 -27.56
CA LEU A 452 11.20 -6.07 -26.52
C LEU A 452 12.65 -6.29 -26.08
N ARG A 453 13.02 -7.53 -25.75
CA ARG A 453 14.40 -7.88 -25.35
C ARG A 453 15.41 -7.59 -26.46
N ALA A 454 15.11 -7.98 -27.71
CA ALA A 454 15.99 -7.69 -28.84
C ALA A 454 16.20 -6.18 -29.04
N TRP A 455 15.13 -5.38 -28.90
CA TRP A 455 15.24 -3.93 -28.95
C TRP A 455 16.07 -3.37 -27.78
N PHE A 456 15.83 -3.86 -26.56
CA PHE A 456 16.53 -3.41 -25.35
C PHE A 456 18.04 -3.70 -25.43
N GLU A 457 18.43 -4.91 -25.82
CA GLU A 457 19.82 -5.30 -26.03
C GLU A 457 20.49 -4.46 -27.13
N ALA A 458 19.79 -4.22 -28.25
CA ALA A 458 20.29 -3.40 -29.33
C ALA A 458 20.50 -1.94 -28.89
N ARG A 459 19.58 -1.39 -28.10
CA ARG A 459 19.64 -0.04 -27.53
C ARG A 459 20.82 0.10 -26.56
N ALA A 460 20.97 -0.85 -25.65
CA ALA A 460 22.08 -0.91 -24.70
C ALA A 460 23.44 -0.97 -25.44
N ALA A 461 23.55 -1.85 -26.42
CA ALA A 461 24.76 -1.98 -27.23
C ALA A 461 25.07 -0.70 -28.03
N ALA A 462 24.05 0.00 -28.52
CA ALA A 462 24.22 1.29 -29.19
C ALA A 462 24.72 2.39 -28.24
N GLN A 463 24.25 2.42 -26.99
CA GLN A 463 24.71 3.38 -25.96
C GLN A 463 26.16 3.16 -25.51
N VAL A 464 26.61 1.90 -25.52
CA VAL A 464 28.04 1.59 -25.31
C VAL A 464 28.87 2.13 -26.46
N ARG A 465 28.43 1.92 -27.71
CA ARG A 465 29.14 2.39 -28.92
C ARG A 465 29.07 3.91 -29.14
N SER A 466 28.06 4.60 -28.60
CA SER A 466 27.90 6.05 -28.80
C SER A 466 28.91 6.89 -28.01
N TYR A 467 29.66 6.27 -27.10
CA TYR A 467 30.74 6.92 -26.36
C TYR A 467 32.09 6.54 -26.98
N SER A 468 32.91 7.55 -27.29
CA SER A 468 34.31 7.38 -27.66
C SER A 468 35.18 7.88 -26.52
N ALA A 469 36.02 7.01 -25.94
CA ALA A 469 36.97 7.41 -24.89
C ALA A 469 38.06 8.37 -25.41
N ASP A 470 38.23 8.41 -26.74
CA ASP A 470 39.18 9.28 -27.45
C ASP A 470 38.48 10.54 -28.02
N ALA A 471 37.32 10.93 -27.49
CA ALA A 471 36.68 12.20 -27.87
C ALA A 471 37.56 13.38 -27.40
N ASP A 472 37.66 14.42 -28.25
CA ASP A 472 38.38 15.64 -27.89
C ASP A 472 37.78 16.26 -26.61
N PRO A 473 38.61 16.92 -25.76
CA PRO A 473 38.14 17.67 -24.61
C PRO A 473 37.00 18.61 -25.01
N THR A 474 36.00 18.76 -24.14
CA THR A 474 34.87 19.63 -24.45
C THR A 474 35.33 21.09 -24.52
N ASP A 475 34.81 21.84 -25.49
CA ASP A 475 34.99 23.29 -25.60
C ASP A 475 34.13 24.06 -24.58
N LYS A 476 33.30 23.37 -23.78
CA LYS A 476 32.43 24.00 -22.77
C LYS A 476 33.25 24.68 -21.68
N SER A 477 32.92 25.95 -21.43
CA SER A 477 33.54 26.70 -20.34
C SER A 477 33.09 26.14 -18.99
N ARG A 478 33.86 26.47 -17.94
CA ARG A 478 33.50 26.10 -16.56
C ARG A 478 32.12 26.65 -16.17
N ASP A 479 31.80 27.87 -16.62
CA ASP A 479 30.53 28.52 -16.29
C ASP A 479 29.36 27.87 -17.04
N ASP A 480 29.55 27.44 -18.29
CA ASP A 480 28.52 26.68 -19.03
C ASP A 480 28.17 25.37 -18.32
N VAL A 481 29.18 24.63 -17.84
CA VAL A 481 28.97 23.38 -17.09
C VAL A 481 28.21 23.65 -15.78
N ILE A 482 28.50 24.75 -15.08
CA ILE A 482 27.78 25.15 -13.87
C ILE A 482 26.33 25.52 -14.20
N ASP A 483 26.10 26.30 -15.25
CA ASP A 483 24.76 26.76 -15.61
C ASP A 483 23.87 25.61 -16.12
N GLU A 484 24.43 24.65 -16.87
CA GLU A 484 23.74 23.43 -17.27
C GLU A 484 23.37 22.56 -16.06
N ALA A 485 24.34 22.30 -15.17
CA ALA A 485 24.09 21.54 -13.94
C ALA A 485 23.05 22.23 -13.04
N LEU A 486 23.09 23.55 -12.97
CA LEU A 486 22.09 24.32 -12.25
C LEU A 486 20.68 24.07 -12.82
N GLN A 487 20.48 24.14 -14.15
CA GLN A 487 19.14 23.89 -14.72
C GLN A 487 18.58 22.50 -14.44
N LEU A 488 19.42 21.51 -14.09
CA LEU A 488 18.97 20.16 -13.73
C LEU A 488 18.53 20.04 -12.27
N CYS A 489 18.82 21.01 -11.41
CA CYS A 489 18.51 20.95 -9.98
C CYS A 489 17.02 20.66 -9.68
N PRO A 490 16.03 21.32 -10.31
CA PRO A 490 14.62 21.01 -10.04
C PRO A 490 14.23 19.57 -10.36
N MET A 491 14.95 18.89 -11.25
CA MET A 491 14.73 17.49 -11.60
C MET A 491 15.47 16.55 -10.64
N ILE A 492 16.78 16.74 -10.47
CA ILE A 492 17.63 15.85 -9.69
C ILE A 492 17.31 15.89 -8.19
N LEU A 493 16.85 17.04 -7.67
CA LEU A 493 16.48 17.14 -6.25
C LEU A 493 15.18 16.41 -5.91
N ILE A 494 14.46 15.90 -6.92
CA ILE A 494 13.28 15.06 -6.75
C ILE A 494 13.47 13.68 -7.40
N ASP A 495 14.71 13.19 -7.48
CA ASP A 495 15.00 11.92 -8.14
C ASP A 495 14.13 10.77 -7.59
N GLY A 496 13.69 9.89 -8.48
CA GLY A 496 12.72 8.84 -8.18
C GLY A 496 11.27 9.29 -7.95
N ALA A 497 10.94 10.59 -8.00
CA ALA A 497 9.59 11.08 -7.65
C ALA A 497 8.46 10.53 -8.53
N TRP A 498 8.73 10.10 -9.77
CA TRP A 498 7.72 9.44 -10.61
C TRP A 498 7.23 8.11 -10.00
N LEU A 499 8.02 7.50 -9.11
CA LEU A 499 7.71 6.26 -8.42
C LEU A 499 7.19 6.43 -6.99
N GLN A 500 7.08 7.65 -6.46
CA GLN A 500 6.87 7.88 -5.02
C GLN A 500 5.66 7.14 -4.39
N ARG A 501 4.61 6.82 -5.17
CA ARG A 501 3.42 6.11 -4.66
C ARG A 501 3.53 4.59 -4.69
N TRP A 502 4.58 4.02 -5.28
CA TRP A 502 4.82 2.57 -5.27
C TRP A 502 5.27 2.04 -3.90
N THR A 503 5.33 2.91 -2.88
CA THR A 503 5.40 2.51 -1.47
C THR A 503 4.05 2.08 -0.90
N ASN A 504 2.92 2.43 -1.54
CA ASN A 504 1.59 2.22 -0.97
C ASN A 504 1.17 0.75 -0.97
N ALA A 505 0.38 0.38 0.05
CA ALA A 505 -0.35 -0.87 0.05
C ALA A 505 -1.28 -0.97 -1.17
N GLY A 506 -1.42 -2.17 -1.74
CA GLY A 506 -2.10 -2.42 -3.01
C GLY A 506 -1.19 -2.24 -4.24
N LEU A 507 -0.03 -1.59 -4.08
CA LEU A 507 0.99 -1.44 -5.12
C LEU A 507 2.26 -2.22 -4.77
N VAL A 508 2.86 -1.93 -3.61
CA VAL A 508 4.15 -2.47 -3.15
C VAL A 508 4.13 -3.98 -2.92
N ASP A 509 2.95 -4.53 -2.64
CA ASP A 509 2.66 -5.95 -2.46
C ASP A 509 2.33 -6.66 -3.80
N SER A 510 2.90 -6.18 -4.91
CA SER A 510 2.85 -6.83 -6.22
C SER A 510 4.26 -7.05 -6.78
N PRO A 511 4.48 -8.00 -7.71
CA PRO A 511 5.78 -8.20 -8.34
C PRO A 511 6.32 -6.94 -9.05
N ILE A 512 5.43 -6.19 -9.70
CA ILE A 512 5.78 -4.91 -10.35
C ILE A 512 6.15 -3.87 -9.30
N GLY A 513 5.34 -3.73 -8.25
CA GLY A 513 5.58 -2.75 -7.20
C GLY A 513 6.85 -3.03 -6.40
N ALA A 514 7.23 -4.29 -6.19
CA ALA A 514 8.49 -4.64 -5.56
C ALA A 514 9.71 -4.14 -6.37
N LEU A 515 9.67 -4.29 -7.71
CA LEU A 515 10.73 -3.77 -8.59
C LEU A 515 10.78 -2.23 -8.56
N LEU A 516 9.64 -1.57 -8.69
CA LEU A 516 9.58 -0.10 -8.69
C LEU A 516 9.92 0.50 -7.32
N TYR A 517 9.56 -0.18 -6.23
CA TYR A 517 10.00 0.17 -4.89
C TYR A 517 11.51 0.08 -4.76
N LYS A 518 12.14 -0.96 -5.31
CA LYS A 518 13.59 -1.12 -5.26
C LYS A 518 14.31 0.03 -5.93
N ILE A 519 13.86 0.40 -7.13
CA ILE A 519 14.41 1.54 -7.88
C ILE A 519 14.26 2.82 -7.05
N LEU A 520 13.02 3.17 -6.64
CA LEU A 520 12.77 4.33 -5.77
C LEU A 520 13.67 4.34 -4.51
N SER A 521 13.80 3.18 -3.86
CA SER A 521 14.58 3.03 -2.65
C SER A 521 16.04 3.38 -2.89
N ASP A 522 16.62 2.97 -4.01
CA ASP A 522 18.00 3.29 -4.36
C ASP A 522 18.17 4.78 -4.67
N GLU A 523 17.24 5.39 -5.41
CA GLU A 523 17.24 6.84 -5.72
C GLU A 523 17.31 7.71 -4.46
N ILE A 524 16.57 7.32 -3.42
CA ILE A 524 16.53 8.08 -2.16
C ILE A 524 17.61 7.64 -1.17
N GLY A 525 18.56 6.80 -1.58
CA GLY A 525 19.74 6.39 -0.79
C GLY A 525 19.52 5.17 0.11
N ASN A 526 18.40 4.45 -0.06
CA ASN A 526 18.08 3.20 0.63
C ASN A 526 18.20 3.28 2.16
N GLY A 527 17.86 4.44 2.72
CA GLY A 527 17.94 4.73 4.15
C GLY A 527 19.28 5.29 4.63
N ASP A 528 20.22 5.56 3.73
CA ASP A 528 21.48 6.25 3.98
C ASP A 528 21.51 7.62 3.27
N THR A 529 21.57 8.70 4.05
CA THR A 529 21.58 10.06 3.50
C THR A 529 22.84 10.39 2.72
N ALA A 530 23.95 9.66 2.92
CA ALA A 530 25.18 9.83 2.16
C ALA A 530 25.08 9.25 0.74
N LEU A 531 24.16 8.29 0.54
CA LEU A 531 23.87 7.68 -0.76
C LEU A 531 22.69 8.33 -1.47
N ASN A 532 21.99 9.25 -0.81
CA ASN A 532 20.82 9.94 -1.36
C ASN A 532 21.21 10.84 -2.55
N HIS A 533 20.58 10.62 -3.71
CA HIS A 533 20.89 11.32 -4.96
C HIS A 533 20.78 12.86 -4.84
N PRO A 534 19.69 13.42 -4.28
CA PRO A 534 19.61 14.86 -3.99
C PRO A 534 20.76 15.39 -3.13
N ASN A 535 21.17 14.67 -2.07
CA ASN A 535 22.28 15.11 -1.21
C ASN A 535 23.62 15.09 -1.95
N ILE A 536 23.89 14.05 -2.75
CA ILE A 536 25.08 13.97 -3.60
C ILE A 536 25.13 15.16 -4.56
N TYR A 537 24.00 15.49 -5.20
CA TYR A 537 23.94 16.60 -6.14
C TYR A 537 24.06 17.98 -5.47
N ARG A 538 23.49 18.15 -4.27
CA ARG A 538 23.67 19.38 -3.47
C ARG A 538 25.13 19.59 -3.08
N ALA A 539 25.87 18.53 -2.76
CA ALA A 539 27.30 18.63 -2.50
C ALA A 539 28.08 19.08 -3.75
N LEU A 540 27.69 18.60 -4.94
CA LEU A 540 28.24 19.09 -6.21
C LEU A 540 27.94 20.58 -6.43
N MET A 541 26.70 21.03 -6.17
CA MET A 541 26.33 22.45 -6.28
C MET A 541 27.13 23.34 -5.33
N ALA A 542 27.35 22.88 -4.10
CA ALA A 542 28.20 23.58 -3.13
C ALA A 542 29.66 23.67 -3.62
N GLN A 543 30.20 22.60 -4.22
CA GLN A 543 31.53 22.59 -4.83
C GLN A 543 31.63 23.57 -6.02
N MET A 544 30.55 23.73 -6.78
CA MET A 544 30.45 24.71 -7.87
C MET A 544 30.32 26.16 -7.38
N GLY A 545 30.16 26.38 -6.06
CA GLY A 545 29.95 27.70 -5.47
C GLY A 545 28.51 28.21 -5.62
N VAL A 546 27.55 27.32 -5.86
CA VAL A 546 26.13 27.67 -6.03
C VAL A 546 25.36 27.39 -4.75
N GLY A 547 24.95 28.46 -4.05
CA GLY A 547 24.03 28.36 -2.92
C GLY A 547 22.59 28.23 -3.41
N LEU A 548 21.97 27.08 -3.20
CA LEU A 548 20.57 26.84 -3.51
C LEU A 548 19.69 27.02 -2.27
N PRO A 549 18.53 27.71 -2.39
CA PRO A 549 17.51 27.67 -1.36
C PRO A 549 16.96 26.25 -1.17
N ASP A 550 16.20 26.02 -0.10
CA ASP A 550 15.47 24.77 0.09
C ASP A 550 14.54 24.52 -1.11
N PHE A 551 14.67 23.38 -1.78
CA PHE A 551 13.94 23.08 -3.01
C PHE A 551 12.43 22.92 -2.81
N ARG A 552 11.97 22.82 -1.56
CA ARG A 552 10.54 22.86 -1.20
C ARG A 552 9.98 24.27 -1.13
N SER A 553 10.83 25.30 -1.13
CA SER A 553 10.42 26.69 -0.91
C SER A 553 10.01 27.40 -2.20
N ARG A 554 9.21 28.45 -2.05
CA ARG A 554 8.92 29.40 -3.14
C ARG A 554 10.19 30.10 -3.62
N GLU A 555 11.14 30.35 -2.72
CA GLU A 555 12.42 30.98 -3.05
C GLU A 555 13.19 30.19 -4.11
N PHE A 556 13.31 28.87 -3.93
CA PHE A 556 13.93 27.99 -4.92
C PHE A 556 13.19 28.02 -6.26
N ALA A 557 11.85 27.88 -6.24
CA ALA A 557 11.06 27.91 -7.48
C ALA A 557 11.23 29.24 -8.23
N SER A 558 11.36 30.36 -7.50
CA SER A 558 11.57 31.70 -8.04
C SER A 558 13.03 32.06 -8.30
N PHE A 559 13.98 31.14 -8.08
CA PHE A 559 15.40 31.44 -8.19
C PHE A 559 15.73 31.96 -9.60
N ALA A 560 16.33 33.15 -9.65
CA ALA A 560 16.42 33.96 -10.86
C ALA A 560 17.23 33.31 -11.99
N ARG A 561 18.14 32.39 -11.64
CA ARG A 561 18.98 31.67 -12.61
C ARG A 561 18.28 30.48 -13.26
N PHE A 562 17.11 30.04 -12.77
CA PHE A 562 16.36 28.99 -13.46
C PHE A 562 15.56 29.55 -14.63
N THR A 563 15.36 28.70 -15.64
CA THR A 563 14.35 28.88 -16.69
C THR A 563 13.07 28.13 -16.32
N ASP A 564 11.93 28.50 -16.92
CA ASP A 564 10.68 27.75 -16.72
C ASP A 564 10.77 26.31 -17.26
N ALA A 565 11.58 26.10 -18.32
CA ALA A 565 11.79 24.80 -18.94
C ALA A 565 12.38 23.77 -17.96
N ALA A 566 13.22 24.20 -17.01
CA ALA A 566 13.81 23.36 -15.97
C ALA A 566 12.75 22.66 -15.08
N PHE A 567 11.54 23.24 -14.99
CA PHE A 567 10.47 22.73 -14.13
C PHE A 567 9.44 21.86 -14.87
N GLU A 568 9.45 21.83 -16.21
CA GLU A 568 8.40 21.16 -16.98
C GLU A 568 8.37 19.64 -16.76
N VAL A 569 9.53 18.99 -16.86
CA VAL A 569 9.71 17.55 -16.62
C VAL A 569 9.47 17.16 -15.15
N PRO A 570 10.06 17.82 -14.14
CA PRO A 570 9.78 17.45 -12.74
C PRO A 570 8.33 17.66 -12.33
N VAL A 571 7.63 18.68 -12.86
CA VAL A 571 6.18 18.83 -12.65
C VAL A 571 5.42 17.66 -13.28
N PHE A 572 5.83 17.17 -14.45
CA PHE A 572 5.26 15.95 -15.03
C PHE A 572 5.48 14.73 -14.13
N TRP A 573 6.70 14.49 -13.64
CA TRP A 573 7.03 13.36 -12.75
C TRP A 573 6.20 13.37 -11.47
N LEU A 574 6.15 14.52 -10.80
CA LEU A 574 5.32 14.71 -9.62
C LEU A 574 3.83 14.50 -9.95
N SER A 575 3.36 14.97 -11.12
CA SER A 575 1.95 14.83 -11.51
C SER A 575 1.54 13.40 -11.86
N VAL A 576 2.34 12.65 -12.64
CA VAL A 576 2.00 11.28 -13.08
C VAL A 576 2.00 10.33 -11.89
N SER A 577 2.95 10.50 -10.96
CA SER A 577 3.09 9.67 -9.77
C SER A 577 1.87 9.69 -8.85
N LEU A 578 1.04 10.74 -8.92
CA LEU A 578 -0.18 10.83 -8.13
C LEU A 578 -1.25 9.81 -8.57
N PHE A 579 -1.17 9.24 -9.77
CA PHE A 579 -2.18 8.32 -10.33
C PHE A 579 -1.55 7.01 -10.80
N PRO A 580 -0.96 6.22 -9.87
CA PRO A 580 -0.17 5.04 -10.19
C PRO A 580 -1.00 3.92 -10.83
N HIS A 581 -2.30 3.81 -10.55
CA HIS A 581 -3.16 2.79 -11.17
C HIS A 581 -3.62 3.25 -12.56
N ARG A 582 -4.10 4.50 -12.69
CA ARG A 582 -4.56 5.05 -13.97
C ARG A 582 -3.46 5.14 -15.00
N TYR A 583 -2.24 5.55 -14.61
CA TYR A 583 -1.10 5.72 -15.51
C TYR A 583 -0.02 4.65 -15.33
N LEU A 584 -0.39 3.45 -14.85
CA LEU A 584 0.55 2.33 -14.67
C LEU A 584 1.41 2.08 -15.93
N PRO A 585 0.83 1.91 -17.15
CA PRO A 585 1.62 1.56 -18.33
C PRO A 585 2.54 2.71 -18.74
N GLU A 586 2.06 3.95 -18.68
CA GLU A 586 2.88 5.14 -18.94
C GLU A 586 4.04 5.27 -17.94
N THR A 587 3.80 4.94 -16.67
CA THR A 587 4.83 4.97 -15.63
C THR A 587 5.92 3.93 -15.90
N LEU A 588 5.55 2.72 -16.34
CA LEU A 588 6.52 1.68 -16.73
C LEU A 588 7.40 2.11 -17.90
N GLY A 589 6.79 2.73 -18.92
CA GLY A 589 7.53 3.27 -20.05
C GLY A 589 8.45 4.43 -19.68
N LEU A 590 7.95 5.38 -18.87
CA LEU A 590 8.74 6.49 -18.34
C LEU A 590 9.94 5.97 -17.54
N ASN A 591 9.70 4.99 -16.68
CA ASN A 591 10.73 4.35 -15.87
C ASN A 591 11.83 3.76 -16.76
N LEU A 592 11.47 2.91 -17.72
CA LEU A 592 12.44 2.33 -18.66
C LEU A 592 13.24 3.40 -19.41
N ALA A 593 12.60 4.51 -19.81
CA ALA A 593 13.29 5.59 -20.49
C ALA A 593 14.31 6.29 -19.57
N MET A 594 13.94 6.50 -18.30
CA MET A 594 14.81 7.11 -17.29
C MET A 594 16.02 6.23 -17.00
N GLU A 595 15.82 4.94 -16.71
CA GLU A 595 16.92 4.02 -16.40
C GLU A 595 17.89 3.86 -17.59
N LEU A 596 17.35 3.78 -18.81
CA LEU A 596 18.19 3.73 -19.99
C LEU A 596 18.92 5.05 -20.25
N SER A 597 18.48 6.18 -19.70
CA SER A 597 19.18 7.46 -19.88
C SER A 597 20.47 7.54 -19.06
N GLY A 598 20.51 6.90 -17.89
CA GLY A 598 21.71 6.79 -17.05
C GLY A 598 22.76 5.81 -17.58
N VAL A 599 22.37 4.90 -18.48
CA VAL A 599 23.28 4.01 -19.20
C VAL A 599 23.70 4.64 -20.53
N GLY A 600 24.90 5.23 -20.63
CA GLY A 600 25.49 5.50 -21.94
C GLY A 600 26.33 6.76 -22.12
N GLY A 601 26.37 7.21 -23.39
CA GLY A 601 27.21 8.33 -23.82
C GLY A 601 26.95 9.64 -23.09
N ALA A 602 25.69 9.99 -22.78
CA ALA A 602 25.38 11.27 -22.14
C ALA A 602 25.96 11.40 -20.73
N TYR A 603 25.79 10.39 -19.87
CA TYR A 603 26.36 10.39 -18.51
C TYR A 603 27.89 10.28 -18.52
N ARG A 604 28.48 9.55 -19.49
CA ARG A 604 29.93 9.52 -19.66
C ARG A 604 30.49 10.85 -20.16
N THR A 605 29.83 11.52 -21.10
CA THR A 605 30.20 12.87 -21.52
C THR A 605 30.08 13.84 -20.35
N ALA A 606 28.96 13.84 -19.61
CA ALA A 606 28.80 14.69 -18.43
C ALA A 606 29.89 14.44 -17.37
N ARG A 607 30.31 13.18 -17.19
CA ARG A 607 31.44 12.82 -16.33
C ARG A 607 32.75 13.46 -16.80
N ASP A 608 33.05 13.39 -18.08
CA ASP A 608 34.28 13.98 -18.64
C ASP A 608 34.26 15.52 -18.52
N GLU A 609 33.12 16.16 -18.78
CA GLU A 609 32.90 17.59 -18.62
C GLU A 609 33.10 18.05 -17.16
N LEU A 610 32.53 17.33 -16.20
CA LEU A 610 32.71 17.59 -14.76
C LEU A 610 34.19 17.42 -14.36
N ARG A 611 34.83 16.34 -14.81
CA ARG A 611 36.21 16.02 -14.48
C ARG A 611 37.19 17.05 -15.04
N GLN A 612 36.98 17.53 -16.26
CA GLN A 612 37.81 18.55 -16.91
C GLN A 612 37.92 19.82 -16.06
N HIS A 613 36.84 20.19 -15.36
CA HIS A 613 36.79 21.39 -14.51
C HIS A 613 36.99 21.11 -13.00
N GLY A 614 37.39 19.88 -12.64
CA GLY A 614 37.71 19.50 -11.25
C GLY A 614 36.48 19.30 -10.35
N PHE A 615 35.30 19.08 -10.91
CA PHE A 615 34.07 18.81 -10.17
C PHE A 615 33.89 17.32 -9.85
N SER A 616 33.13 17.02 -8.80
CA SER A 616 32.79 15.65 -8.43
C SER A 616 31.95 14.96 -9.51
N THR A 617 32.31 13.71 -9.82
CA THR A 617 31.57 12.85 -10.76
C THR A 617 30.67 11.84 -10.07
N LEU A 618 30.57 11.88 -8.72
CA LEU A 618 29.91 10.84 -7.94
C LEU A 618 28.46 10.55 -8.41
N PHE A 619 27.67 11.59 -8.70
CA PHE A 619 26.29 11.43 -9.17
C PHE A 619 26.20 10.62 -10.46
N VAL A 620 27.03 10.95 -11.45
CA VAL A 620 27.02 10.26 -12.76
C VAL A 620 27.71 8.91 -12.71
N ASP A 621 28.74 8.75 -11.88
CA ASP A 621 29.43 7.48 -11.66
C ASP A 621 28.50 6.45 -10.99
N LEU A 622 27.66 6.89 -10.05
CA LEU A 622 26.66 6.05 -9.39
C LEU A 622 25.67 5.47 -10.41
N HIS A 623 24.98 6.32 -11.17
CA HIS A 623 23.99 5.93 -12.20
C HIS A 623 24.57 5.00 -13.27
N ASN A 624 25.81 5.24 -13.71
CA ASN A 624 26.50 4.33 -14.64
C ASN A 624 26.60 2.88 -14.12
N THR A 625 26.54 2.67 -12.79
CA THR A 625 26.61 1.35 -12.17
C THR A 625 25.23 0.80 -11.78
N ILE A 626 24.38 1.59 -11.11
CA ILE A 626 23.09 1.12 -10.60
C ILE A 626 22.07 0.90 -11.72
N ASP A 627 22.17 1.65 -12.83
CA ASP A 627 21.20 1.56 -13.94
C ASP A 627 21.52 0.44 -14.93
N ASN A 628 22.57 -0.35 -14.67
CA ASN A 628 23.10 -1.32 -15.62
C ASN A 628 22.02 -2.27 -16.18
N VAL A 629 22.22 -2.68 -17.44
CA VAL A 629 21.25 -3.48 -18.21
C VAL A 629 21.24 -4.97 -17.86
N SER A 630 22.12 -5.42 -16.95
CA SER A 630 22.22 -6.83 -16.57
C SER A 630 21.35 -7.15 -15.37
N THR A 631 21.55 -6.44 -14.26
CA THR A 631 20.84 -6.65 -12.98
C THR A 631 20.43 -5.35 -12.31
N GLY A 632 20.78 -4.20 -12.92
CA GLY A 632 20.47 -2.87 -12.42
C GLY A 632 19.05 -2.42 -12.77
N HIS A 633 18.79 -1.13 -12.56
CA HIS A 633 17.44 -0.58 -12.70
C HIS A 633 16.88 -0.72 -14.12
N SER A 634 17.71 -0.63 -15.17
CA SER A 634 17.25 -0.87 -16.55
C SER A 634 16.71 -2.29 -16.76
N ALA A 635 17.32 -3.30 -16.13
CA ALA A 635 16.83 -4.68 -16.19
C ALA A 635 15.52 -4.84 -15.40
N MET A 636 15.44 -4.23 -14.21
CA MET A 636 14.21 -4.23 -13.39
C MET A 636 13.05 -3.53 -14.10
N ALA A 637 13.32 -2.42 -14.81
CA ALA A 637 12.33 -1.70 -15.59
C ALA A 637 11.79 -2.54 -16.77
N LEU A 638 12.67 -3.28 -17.45
CA LEU A 638 12.31 -4.24 -18.48
C LEU A 638 11.42 -5.35 -17.91
N ASP A 639 11.83 -5.97 -16.81
CA ASP A 639 11.07 -7.04 -16.14
C ASP A 639 9.67 -6.56 -15.71
N ALA A 640 9.55 -5.33 -15.20
CA ALA A 640 8.27 -4.74 -14.83
C ALA A 640 7.31 -4.58 -16.03
N ILE A 641 7.84 -4.20 -17.20
CA ILE A 641 7.08 -4.17 -18.46
C ILE A 641 6.65 -5.57 -18.88
N GLU A 642 7.55 -6.56 -18.83
CA GLU A 642 7.22 -7.93 -19.20
C GLU A 642 6.13 -8.52 -18.29
N LEU A 643 6.22 -8.31 -16.97
CA LEU A 643 5.20 -8.70 -16.00
C LEU A 643 3.84 -8.08 -16.29
N ARG A 644 3.80 -6.80 -16.68
CA ARG A 644 2.55 -6.15 -17.07
C ARG A 644 2.01 -6.75 -18.37
N MET A 645 2.86 -6.93 -19.36
CA MET A 645 2.44 -7.46 -20.65
C MET A 645 2.00 -8.93 -20.56
N ASP A 646 2.56 -9.74 -19.65
CA ASP A 646 2.06 -11.08 -19.34
C ASP A 646 0.60 -11.06 -18.88
N GLN A 647 0.23 -10.10 -18.01
CA GLN A 647 -1.16 -9.95 -17.56
C GLN A 647 -2.09 -9.62 -18.73
N VAL A 648 -1.67 -8.73 -19.63
CA VAL A 648 -2.47 -8.31 -20.78
C VAL A 648 -2.54 -9.40 -21.86
N LEU A 649 -1.45 -10.11 -22.12
CA LEU A 649 -1.40 -11.23 -23.07
C LEU A 649 -2.36 -12.36 -22.69
N ARG A 650 -2.57 -12.61 -21.38
CA ARG A 650 -3.56 -13.59 -20.88
C ARG A 650 -5.00 -13.26 -21.28
N SER A 651 -5.32 -12.01 -21.61
CA SER A 651 -6.66 -11.65 -22.13
C SER A 651 -6.97 -12.28 -23.49
N GLY A 652 -5.93 -12.65 -24.25
CA GLY A 652 -6.06 -13.15 -25.62
C GLY A 652 -6.57 -12.10 -26.62
N ASN A 653 -6.69 -10.82 -26.24
CA ASN A 653 -7.23 -9.75 -27.09
C ASN A 653 -6.09 -8.91 -27.71
N PRO A 654 -5.81 -9.04 -29.02
CA PRO A 654 -4.72 -8.31 -29.67
C PRO A 654 -4.86 -6.79 -29.60
N GLN A 655 -6.10 -6.27 -29.57
CA GLN A 655 -6.34 -4.83 -29.48
C GLN A 655 -6.00 -4.28 -28.09
N GLN A 656 -6.25 -5.05 -27.04
CA GLN A 656 -5.83 -4.69 -25.68
C GLN A 656 -4.31 -4.74 -25.54
N VAL A 657 -3.66 -5.78 -26.07
CA VAL A 657 -2.19 -5.90 -26.10
C VAL A 657 -1.55 -4.71 -26.83
N ARG A 658 -2.07 -4.36 -28.02
CA ARG A 658 -1.59 -3.18 -28.77
C ARG A 658 -1.83 -1.88 -28.00
N GLY A 659 -3.02 -1.71 -27.44
CA GLY A 659 -3.37 -0.53 -26.64
C GLY A 659 -2.42 -0.34 -25.47
N GLU A 660 -2.16 -1.40 -24.71
CA GLU A 660 -1.24 -1.39 -23.58
C GLU A 660 0.19 -1.04 -24.02
N TRP A 661 0.67 -1.67 -25.08
CA TRP A 661 2.01 -1.41 -25.62
C TRP A 661 2.18 0.04 -26.07
N HIS A 662 1.16 0.62 -26.72
CA HIS A 662 1.17 2.03 -27.08
C HIS A 662 1.20 2.97 -25.87
N ARG A 663 0.50 2.61 -24.79
CA ARG A 663 0.52 3.38 -23.53
C ARG A 663 1.90 3.34 -22.87
N ILE A 664 2.52 2.15 -22.80
CA ILE A 664 3.91 1.99 -22.35
C ILE A 664 4.84 2.86 -23.19
N TRP A 665 4.76 2.77 -24.52
CA TRP A 665 5.63 3.58 -25.37
C TRP A 665 5.34 5.09 -25.31
N THR A 666 4.10 5.49 -25.04
CA THR A 666 3.75 6.89 -24.76
C THR A 666 4.48 7.39 -23.52
N GLY A 667 4.52 6.57 -22.46
CA GLY A 667 5.32 6.80 -21.27
C GLY A 667 6.81 6.96 -21.57
N PHE A 668 7.37 6.04 -22.36
CA PHE A 668 8.78 6.09 -22.76
C PHE A 668 9.13 7.42 -23.46
N ARG A 669 8.25 7.87 -24.35
CA ARG A 669 8.40 9.15 -25.07
C ARG A 669 8.17 10.38 -24.19
N ALA A 670 7.52 10.22 -23.04
CA ALA A 670 7.17 11.30 -22.12
C ALA A 670 8.33 11.73 -21.21
N LEU A 671 9.51 11.10 -21.29
CA LEU A 671 10.71 11.53 -20.57
C LEU A 671 11.14 12.97 -20.92
N ALA A 672 10.95 13.37 -22.19
CA ALA A 672 11.29 14.70 -22.66
C ALA A 672 10.05 15.58 -22.86
N ALA A 673 10.21 16.90 -22.68
CA ALA A 673 9.13 17.87 -22.89
C ALA A 673 8.57 17.79 -24.32
N PRO A 674 7.28 17.43 -24.50
CA PRO A 674 6.73 17.25 -25.83
C PRO A 674 6.37 18.61 -26.46
N PRO A 675 6.53 18.76 -27.79
CA PRO A 675 6.33 20.03 -28.47
C PRO A 675 4.88 20.54 -28.37
N ARG A 676 4.72 21.87 -28.19
CA ARG A 676 3.41 22.54 -28.12
C ARG A 676 2.93 22.94 -29.52
N GLY A 677 1.67 22.64 -29.82
CA GLY A 677 1.03 23.05 -31.08
C GLY A 677 0.09 24.23 -30.91
N TRP A 678 0.07 25.17 -31.86
CA TRP A 678 -0.80 26.36 -31.83
C TRP A 678 -2.30 26.05 -31.70
N ARG A 679 -2.76 24.91 -32.24
CA ARG A 679 -4.16 24.46 -32.18
C ARG A 679 -4.65 24.13 -30.76
N GLU A 680 -3.73 23.93 -29.81
CA GLU A 680 -4.06 23.62 -28.41
C GLU A 680 -4.61 24.82 -27.63
N TRP A 681 -4.43 26.03 -28.14
CA TRP A 681 -5.08 27.23 -27.60
C TRP A 681 -6.61 27.17 -27.75
N LEU A 682 -7.12 26.43 -28.74
CA LEU A 682 -8.55 26.31 -29.04
C LEU A 682 -9.21 25.08 -28.40
N ARG A 683 -8.47 23.96 -28.25
CA ARG A 683 -8.93 22.74 -27.56
C ARG A 683 -7.76 22.04 -26.84
N PRO A 684 -7.81 21.87 -25.52
CA PRO A 684 -6.82 21.09 -24.78
C PRO A 684 -6.79 19.64 -25.28
N ALA A 685 -5.59 19.06 -25.34
CA ALA A 685 -5.42 17.67 -25.77
C ALA A 685 -5.80 16.74 -24.61
N ARG A 686 -6.75 15.82 -24.83
CA ARG A 686 -7.15 14.84 -23.82
C ARG A 686 -6.56 13.48 -24.18
N TYR A 687 -5.81 12.92 -23.24
CA TYR A 687 -5.30 11.56 -23.34
C TYR A 687 -6.39 10.57 -22.90
N ALA A 688 -6.79 9.68 -23.82
CA ALA A 688 -7.68 8.57 -23.50
C ALA A 688 -6.81 7.47 -22.87
N HIS A 689 -7.01 7.23 -21.57
CA HIS A 689 -6.33 6.18 -20.81
C HIS A 689 -7.08 4.86 -20.93
#